data_AF-V5E5C5-F1
#
_entry.id   AF-V5E5C5-F1
#
_cell.length_a   1.000
_cell.length_b   1.000
_cell.length_c   1.000
_cell.angle_alpha   90.00
_cell.angle_beta   90.00
_cell.angle_gamma   90.00
#
_symmetry.space_group_name_H-M   'P 1'
#
loop_
_entity.id
_entity.type
_entity.pdbx_description
1 polymer ?
#
loop_
_entity_poly.entity_id
_entity_poly.type
_entity_poly.pdbx_seq_one_letter_code
_entity_poly.pdbx_strand_id
1 'polypeptide(L)'
;MYASAVRRSANFTLANGAQIPKLGFGTWKMTKEQATPAVAHAIKTGYRHIDCAWAYRNEDAVAAGIKKSGVPREQLWITSKLWNSFHDPEHVEKALDATLKDLGTDYLDLYLMHWPVAFLNSKGSMIPSIRSTGGHPVESTDLSRDFMATYRVMEEMVKKGKVRNIGVSNFNIRRTGEVVDESSIKPVVNQVEVNLGVHNDELRNYAHAHGVTLQAYSPFGSSQNVAKYLEDDVVVDVAQRNNITPAQVLLAWTLGRDIIPITKSVTPERIEENFATLNVNLPEDEIKHLSNEALSRPIERTVDPTEGWAVTDEIFEDGVDQTREMELKGGAYVPPPAHESPAEHRLEPRNDPETPSRMFHTAAHPLASSSGSSRRPTAVQLQKSFFRSFSSSSRSAAVAEVVPPSASEAPAVSESSLLRTTSQSALATPGLRFVDGEQSIQRETQKMNMYTVRRMSTSTQTRASVSAATSPISVTASPALAARTKASSSSTSSRKYPAKKSFLYEKYLRLLTDSQMVVVLQHNNLSVAELAKVRSDIAALKLPEGQTAKASLTVVRAGLMKAVTRQLASNPAMEALQPALSGPIALLTCETLTPAYLSALFNVVDRALGHVPPRAPAMGAKFPETAVANPRLVPLAAVLEGNRLLQVPQSRDVGRIGSLDTLRAQIVGLLSSPGQQLAGVLSQASGQQLAMTLEGRKRDLEAKHFRASSCCSFLVAIRDAQAHVLTSDPSALVFGEDVAFGGVFRSTMNLSTTFGRDRVFNTPLTEQGIIGFAIGLADMGHTAIAEIQFGDYIFPAFDQLVNEAAKYNYRSGGQFNVGKLTVRAPCMGVGHGALYHSQSVEQFFMGVPGLKVVVPRSPIQAKGLLRASVADDNPVVFLEPKILYRASVEQVPMDDFTLPLSQAEIVRPGNDLTLISWGAPLYACEEALALLANPPASIAQHFPSSIRGANVELIDLRTILPWDRETVIKSVAKTGRCVIVHEAPVTAGVGAEIAAEVQKNCFLNLEAPITRVGGWDTPFPHVGELFYKPEAVRIADALVKCLTF
;
A
#
# COMPACT_ATOMS: atom_id res chain seq x y z
N MET A 1 1.70 32.43 28.75
CA MET A 1 2.91 32.55 29.60
C MET A 1 3.63 31.22 29.84
N TYR A 2 2.96 30.06 29.92
CA TYR A 2 3.61 28.76 30.22
C TYR A 2 4.47 28.17 29.09
N ALA A 3 4.06 28.26 27.81
CA ALA A 3 4.91 27.88 26.66
C ALA A 3 6.22 28.70 26.57
N SER A 4 6.17 29.96 27.05
CA SER A 4 7.33 30.83 27.21
C SER A 4 8.21 30.44 28.41
N ALA A 5 7.70 29.69 29.41
CA ALA A 5 8.47 29.26 30.57
C ALA A 5 9.21 27.94 30.31
N VAL A 6 8.58 26.98 29.63
CA VAL A 6 9.22 25.73 29.17
C VAL A 6 10.35 26.02 28.19
N ARG A 7 10.17 26.98 27.26
CA ARG A 7 11.24 27.43 26.35
C ARG A 7 12.42 28.12 27.07
N ARG A 8 12.22 28.70 28.27
CA ARG A 8 13.26 29.39 29.06
C ARG A 8 14.03 28.50 30.06
N SER A 9 13.57 27.27 30.32
CA SER A 9 14.35 26.31 31.14
C SER A 9 15.64 25.92 30.41
N ALA A 10 16.77 25.79 31.13
CA ALA A 10 18.04 25.32 30.56
C ALA A 10 18.04 23.82 30.21
N ASN A 11 17.06 23.06 30.72
CA ASN A 11 16.98 21.60 30.60
C ASN A 11 15.65 21.13 29.99
N PHE A 12 15.68 19.98 29.32
CA PHE A 12 14.52 19.13 29.01
C PHE A 12 14.33 18.07 30.10
N THR A 13 13.08 17.68 30.33
CA THR A 13 12.73 16.58 31.22
C THR A 13 12.50 15.32 30.39
N LEU A 14 13.33 14.29 30.59
CA LEU A 14 13.17 12.99 29.96
C LEU A 14 11.99 12.22 30.59
N ALA A 15 11.48 11.19 29.92
CA ALA A 15 10.31 10.44 30.39
C ALA A 15 10.48 9.78 31.77
N ASN A 16 11.72 9.51 32.18
CA ASN A 16 12.03 8.99 33.52
C ASN A 16 12.28 10.10 34.57
N GLY A 17 12.01 11.37 34.23
CA GLY A 17 12.18 12.54 35.09
C GLY A 17 13.58 13.15 35.10
N ALA A 18 14.57 12.52 34.46
CA ALA A 18 15.93 13.04 34.41
C ALA A 18 16.00 14.37 33.64
N GLN A 19 16.84 15.30 34.11
CA GLN A 19 17.01 16.63 33.52
C GLN A 19 18.24 16.63 32.61
N ILE A 20 18.02 16.77 31.31
CA ILE A 20 19.10 16.84 30.32
C ILE A 20 19.25 18.26 29.79
N PRO A 21 20.46 18.83 29.65
CA PRO A 21 20.64 20.15 29.06
C PRO A 21 20.14 20.21 27.62
N LYS A 22 19.53 21.33 27.23
CA LYS A 22 18.90 21.50 25.90
C LYS A 22 19.86 21.52 24.72
N LEU A 23 21.14 21.76 24.96
CA LEU A 23 22.16 21.91 23.93
C LEU A 23 23.41 21.13 24.32
N GLY A 24 23.81 20.19 23.45
CA GLY A 24 25.01 19.37 23.64
C GLY A 24 26.20 19.85 22.84
N PHE A 25 27.39 19.54 23.35
CA PHE A 25 28.67 19.78 22.68
C PHE A 25 29.30 18.45 22.24
N GLY A 26 29.34 18.21 20.93
CA GLY A 26 29.86 16.98 20.33
C GLY A 26 31.35 17.06 20.00
N THR A 27 32.05 15.93 20.15
CA THR A 27 33.51 15.84 19.95
C THR A 27 33.93 15.02 18.72
N TRP A 28 32.97 14.66 17.85
CA TRP A 28 33.23 13.91 16.62
C TRP A 28 34.26 14.60 15.73
N LYS A 29 35.21 13.81 15.20
CA LYS A 29 36.34 14.23 14.34
C LYS A 29 37.26 15.32 14.95
N MET A 30 37.20 15.57 16.26
CA MET A 30 38.22 16.38 16.91
C MET A 30 39.47 15.54 17.15
N THR A 31 40.64 16.06 16.80
CA THR A 31 41.89 15.47 17.28
C THR A 31 42.02 15.68 18.80
N LYS A 32 42.87 14.92 19.46
CA LYS A 32 43.07 15.04 20.92
C LYS A 32 43.55 16.44 21.32
N GLU A 33 44.38 17.05 20.47
CA GLU A 33 44.93 18.39 20.65
C GLU A 33 43.83 19.48 20.54
N GLN A 34 42.81 19.23 19.71
CA GLN A 34 41.67 20.13 19.54
C GLN A 34 40.59 19.93 20.61
N ALA A 35 40.34 18.68 21.02
CA ALA A 35 39.25 18.34 21.94
C ALA A 35 39.44 18.99 23.32
N THR A 36 40.65 18.93 23.88
CA THR A 36 40.94 19.51 25.21
C THR A 36 40.59 21.00 25.32
N PRO A 37 41.13 21.90 24.46
CA PRO A 37 40.80 23.32 24.54
C PRO A 37 39.35 23.62 24.15
N ALA A 38 38.77 22.93 23.18
CA ALA A 38 37.40 23.17 22.73
C ALA A 38 36.35 22.81 23.80
N VAL A 39 36.51 21.64 24.44
CA VAL A 39 35.63 21.22 25.56
C VAL A 39 35.76 22.17 26.75
N ALA A 40 37.00 22.54 27.11
CA ALA A 40 37.22 23.48 28.21
C ALA A 40 36.57 24.85 27.94
N HIS A 41 36.62 25.33 26.69
CA HIS A 41 35.96 26.57 26.28
C HIS A 41 34.44 26.44 26.35
N ALA A 42 33.86 25.40 25.74
CA ALA A 42 32.41 25.18 25.74
C ALA A 42 31.82 25.13 27.16
N ILE A 43 32.47 24.42 28.09
CA ILE A 43 32.01 24.36 29.48
C ILE A 43 32.08 25.73 30.17
N LYS A 44 33.12 26.52 29.89
CA LYS A 44 33.24 27.90 30.40
C LYS A 44 32.20 28.84 29.81
N THR A 45 31.87 28.69 28.53
CA THR A 45 30.79 29.42 27.86
C THR A 45 29.43 29.11 28.48
N GLY A 46 29.23 27.88 28.94
CA GLY A 46 28.04 27.48 29.70
C GLY A 46 27.44 26.12 29.32
N TYR A 47 28.03 25.40 28.35
CA TYR A 47 27.59 24.05 28.02
C TYR A 47 27.70 23.13 29.24
N ARG A 48 26.69 22.28 29.42
CA ARG A 48 26.66 21.26 30.46
C ARG A 48 26.45 19.85 29.93
N HIS A 49 26.11 19.69 28.65
CA HIS A 49 26.00 18.39 28.00
C HIS A 49 27.18 18.17 27.05
N ILE A 50 27.99 17.15 27.31
CA ILE A 50 29.13 16.74 26.48
C ILE A 50 28.81 15.39 25.82
N ASP A 51 28.87 15.35 24.50
CA ASP A 51 28.59 14.17 23.70
C ASP A 51 29.88 13.56 23.14
N CYS A 52 30.11 12.30 23.48
CA CYS A 52 31.27 11.49 23.14
C CYS A 52 30.83 10.17 22.50
N ALA A 53 31.80 9.40 22.05
CA ALA A 53 31.65 7.98 21.74
C ALA A 53 33.03 7.32 21.74
N TRP A 54 33.08 6.04 22.07
CA TRP A 54 34.32 5.26 22.02
C TRP A 54 35.04 5.38 20.66
N ALA A 55 34.28 5.37 19.57
CA ALA A 55 34.81 5.46 18.20
C ALA A 55 35.46 6.81 17.87
N TYR A 56 35.23 7.84 18.66
CA TYR A 56 35.80 9.18 18.42
C TYR A 56 37.27 9.24 18.85
N ARG A 57 37.70 8.30 19.70
CA ARG A 57 39.11 8.10 20.12
C ARG A 57 39.75 9.35 20.76
N ASN A 58 38.94 10.15 21.44
CA ASN A 58 39.38 11.39 22.08
C ASN A 58 38.79 11.60 23.48
N GLU A 59 38.18 10.57 24.09
CA GLU A 59 37.55 10.64 25.42
C GLU A 59 38.53 11.03 26.54
N ASP A 60 39.80 10.62 26.43
CA ASP A 60 40.89 11.06 27.31
C ASP A 60 41.19 12.57 27.21
N ALA A 61 41.12 13.12 26.00
CA ALA A 61 41.23 14.56 25.78
C ALA A 61 40.00 15.32 26.27
N VAL A 62 38.81 14.72 26.19
CA VAL A 62 37.58 15.28 26.79
C VAL A 62 37.72 15.35 28.31
N ALA A 63 38.23 14.30 28.96
CA ALA A 63 38.51 14.30 30.40
C ALA A 63 39.46 15.43 30.80
N ALA A 64 40.54 15.63 30.02
CA ALA A 64 41.47 16.73 30.21
C ALA A 64 40.78 18.11 30.05
N GLY A 65 39.87 18.24 29.08
CA GLY A 65 39.07 19.45 28.86
C GLY A 65 38.11 19.76 30.01
N ILE A 66 37.40 18.74 30.52
CA ILE A 66 36.53 18.85 31.69
C ILE A 66 37.34 19.30 32.90
N LYS A 67 38.47 18.64 33.19
CA LYS A 67 39.35 19.03 34.29
C LYS A 67 39.87 20.47 34.16
N LYS A 68 40.22 20.89 32.94
CA LYS A 68 40.69 22.25 32.64
C LYS A 68 39.59 23.31 32.77
N SER A 69 38.32 22.94 32.61
CA SER A 69 37.18 23.85 32.77
C SER A 69 37.00 24.31 34.23
N GLY A 70 37.36 23.45 35.19
CA GLY A 70 37.14 23.68 36.63
C GLY A 70 35.70 23.42 37.10
N VAL A 71 34.79 22.99 36.21
CA VAL A 71 33.41 22.65 36.58
C VAL A 71 33.37 21.23 37.16
N PRO A 72 32.73 21.01 38.32
CA PRO A 72 32.60 19.68 38.92
C PRO A 72 31.87 18.69 38.01
N ARG A 73 32.29 17.42 38.04
CA ARG A 73 31.76 16.33 37.19
C ARG A 73 30.24 16.17 37.35
N GLU A 74 29.72 16.33 38.55
CA GLU A 74 28.31 16.21 38.91
C GLU A 74 27.41 17.32 38.33
N GLN A 75 28.01 18.41 37.83
CA GLN A 75 27.27 19.46 37.12
C GLN A 75 27.18 19.21 35.61
N LEU A 76 27.84 18.17 35.11
CA LEU A 76 27.90 17.85 33.69
C LEU A 76 27.06 16.62 33.38
N TRP A 77 26.40 16.66 32.23
CA TRP A 77 25.76 15.52 31.60
C TRP A 77 26.71 14.96 30.53
N ILE A 78 27.28 13.78 30.78
CA ILE A 78 28.19 13.12 29.82
C ILE A 78 27.47 11.97 29.13
N THR A 79 27.44 12.05 27.79
CA THR A 79 26.92 10.99 26.92
C THR A 79 28.07 10.28 26.22
N SER A 80 28.10 8.94 26.25
CA SER A 80 28.99 8.15 25.37
C SER A 80 28.23 6.98 24.75
N LYS A 81 28.88 6.25 23.83
CA LYS A 81 28.23 5.26 22.97
C LYS A 81 29.03 3.97 22.83
N LEU A 82 28.35 2.84 22.98
CA LEU A 82 28.87 1.49 22.74
C LEU A 82 29.13 1.29 21.24
N TRP A 83 30.38 1.07 20.85
CA TRP A 83 30.74 0.85 19.46
C TRP A 83 30.37 -0.56 18.95
N ASN A 84 30.12 -0.67 17.65
CA ASN A 84 29.59 -1.85 16.96
C ASN A 84 30.35 -3.16 17.24
N SER A 85 31.66 -3.11 17.48
CA SER A 85 32.48 -4.30 17.82
C SER A 85 32.32 -4.82 19.25
N PHE A 86 31.50 -4.17 20.07
CA PHE A 86 31.30 -4.53 21.47
C PHE A 86 29.84 -4.90 21.79
N HIS A 87 29.06 -5.22 20.75
CA HIS A 87 27.66 -5.64 20.89
C HIS A 87 27.51 -7.01 21.56
N ASP A 88 28.52 -7.87 21.46
CA ASP A 88 28.51 -9.14 22.18
C ASP A 88 28.34 -8.88 23.70
N PRO A 89 27.35 -9.51 24.37
CA PRO A 89 27.07 -9.34 25.79
C PRO A 89 28.30 -9.39 26.71
N GLU A 90 29.31 -10.22 26.39
CA GLU A 90 30.52 -10.36 27.20
C GLU A 90 31.49 -9.16 27.11
N HIS A 91 31.27 -8.26 26.14
CA HIS A 91 32.15 -7.12 25.85
C HIS A 91 31.55 -5.77 26.25
N VAL A 92 30.23 -5.67 26.43
CA VAL A 92 29.53 -4.41 26.73
C VAL A 92 30.10 -3.71 27.97
N GLU A 93 30.25 -4.44 29.07
CA GLU A 93 30.77 -3.88 30.32
C GLU A 93 32.26 -3.49 30.21
N LYS A 94 33.07 -4.30 29.52
CA LYS A 94 34.50 -4.01 29.29
C LYS A 94 34.69 -2.72 28.47
N ALA A 95 33.85 -2.53 27.46
CA ALA A 95 33.87 -1.33 26.63
C ALA A 95 33.43 -0.08 27.41
N LEU A 96 32.42 -0.22 28.27
CA LEU A 96 32.01 0.84 29.19
C LEU A 96 33.11 1.18 30.19
N ASP A 97 33.78 0.17 30.78
CA ASP A 97 34.88 0.39 31.72
C ASP A 97 36.07 1.12 31.07
N ALA A 98 36.37 0.81 29.81
CA ALA A 98 37.37 1.56 29.04
C ALA A 98 36.95 3.02 28.82
N THR A 99 35.68 3.24 28.48
CA THR A 99 35.10 4.59 28.30
C THR A 99 35.16 5.41 29.59
N LEU A 100 34.76 4.82 30.72
CA LEU A 100 34.80 5.43 32.05
C LEU A 100 36.24 5.79 32.47
N LYS A 101 37.19 4.88 32.20
CA LYS A 101 38.61 5.10 32.44
C LYS A 101 39.16 6.26 31.60
N ASP A 102 38.87 6.29 30.31
CA ASP A 102 39.36 7.35 29.41
C ASP A 102 38.73 8.70 29.78
N LEU A 103 37.44 8.74 30.13
CA LEU A 103 36.76 9.94 30.62
C LEU A 103 37.17 10.35 32.05
N GLY A 104 37.87 9.49 32.78
CA GLY A 104 38.28 9.73 34.16
C GLY A 104 37.11 9.90 35.13
N THR A 105 36.04 9.12 34.95
CA THR A 105 34.81 9.20 35.77
C THR A 105 34.26 7.82 36.08
N ASP A 106 33.52 7.68 37.18
CA ASP A 106 32.97 6.40 37.64
C ASP A 106 31.57 6.09 37.06
N TYR A 107 30.93 7.07 36.42
CA TYR A 107 29.61 6.88 35.80
C TYR A 107 29.39 7.76 34.56
N LEU A 108 28.49 7.31 33.69
CA LEU A 108 27.91 8.12 32.61
C LEU A 108 26.49 8.57 32.94
N ASP A 109 26.11 9.76 32.47
CA ASP A 109 24.74 10.23 32.59
C ASP A 109 23.84 9.57 31.54
N LEU A 110 24.36 9.35 30.34
CA LEU A 110 23.68 8.65 29.25
C LEU A 110 24.64 7.72 28.49
N TYR A 111 24.26 6.45 28.32
CA TYR A 111 25.00 5.50 27.49
C TYR A 111 24.11 4.98 26.35
N LEU A 112 24.55 5.17 25.11
CA LEU A 112 23.78 4.82 23.92
C LEU A 112 24.37 3.61 23.20
N MET A 113 23.52 2.75 22.64
CA MET A 113 23.96 1.83 21.59
C MET A 113 24.21 2.64 20.31
N HIS A 114 25.45 2.69 19.82
CA HIS A 114 25.84 3.68 18.80
C HIS A 114 25.16 3.44 17.44
N TRP A 115 25.07 2.20 17.02
CA TRP A 115 24.40 1.81 15.79
C TRP A 115 23.67 0.49 16.02
N PRO A 116 22.56 0.22 15.34
CA PRO A 116 21.88 -1.07 15.46
C PRO A 116 22.58 -2.16 14.60
N VAL A 117 23.91 -2.13 14.50
CA VAL A 117 24.71 -3.06 13.69
C VAL A 117 25.87 -3.58 14.54
N ALA A 118 25.95 -4.90 14.69
CA ALA A 118 27.01 -5.57 15.43
C ALA A 118 28.14 -6.00 14.47
N PHE A 119 29.39 -5.67 14.82
CA PHE A 119 30.56 -6.20 14.13
C PHE A 119 31.14 -7.40 14.87
N LEU A 120 31.61 -8.39 14.10
CA LEU A 120 32.26 -9.57 14.63
C LEU A 120 33.51 -9.20 15.43
N ASN A 121 33.57 -9.66 16.68
CA ASN A 121 34.72 -9.49 17.58
C ASN A 121 34.85 -10.68 18.53
N SER A 122 35.05 -11.88 17.97
CA SER A 122 35.06 -13.15 18.73
C SER A 122 36.17 -13.27 19.79
N LYS A 123 37.15 -12.36 19.80
CA LYS A 123 38.26 -12.35 20.76
C LYS A 123 38.12 -11.28 21.85
N GLY A 124 37.07 -10.45 21.80
CA GLY A 124 36.87 -9.37 22.75
C GLY A 124 37.98 -8.33 22.77
N SER A 125 38.70 -8.18 21.65
CA SER A 125 39.79 -7.22 21.54
C SER A 125 39.25 -5.80 21.45
N MET A 126 39.97 -4.82 22.00
CA MET A 126 39.63 -3.39 21.91
C MET A 126 39.98 -2.81 20.53
N ILE A 127 39.30 -3.31 19.49
CA ILE A 127 39.49 -2.90 18.09
C ILE A 127 38.19 -2.31 17.51
N PRO A 128 38.27 -1.41 16.50
CA PRO A 128 37.06 -0.85 15.88
C PRO A 128 36.25 -1.82 15.04
N SER A 129 36.89 -2.81 14.43
CA SER A 129 36.23 -3.83 13.60
C SER A 129 37.25 -4.85 13.14
N ILE A 130 36.86 -6.12 13.06
CA ILE A 130 37.54 -7.09 12.20
C ILE A 130 37.14 -6.78 10.75
N ARG A 131 38.12 -6.63 9.85
CA ARG A 131 37.87 -6.33 8.43
C ARG A 131 37.97 -7.59 7.58
N SER A 132 37.08 -7.72 6.60
CA SER A 132 37.10 -8.73 5.55
C SER A 132 38.26 -8.48 4.58
N THR A 133 38.47 -9.42 3.66
CA THR A 133 39.42 -9.25 2.54
C THR A 133 39.12 -8.05 1.66
N GLY A 134 37.86 -7.61 1.57
CA GLY A 134 37.44 -6.40 0.86
C GLY A 134 37.63 -5.10 1.66
N GLY A 135 38.14 -5.17 2.89
CA GLY A 135 38.37 -3.99 3.73
C GLY A 135 37.14 -3.52 4.52
N HIS A 136 35.95 -4.08 4.28
CA HIS A 136 34.74 -3.78 5.06
C HIS A 136 34.77 -4.46 6.44
N PRO A 137 34.20 -3.86 7.50
CA PRO A 137 33.87 -4.57 8.73
C PRO A 137 33.11 -5.87 8.45
N VAL A 138 33.36 -6.91 9.24
CA VAL A 138 32.57 -8.16 9.18
C VAL A 138 31.39 -8.02 10.13
N GLU A 139 30.17 -8.03 9.60
CA GLU A 139 28.93 -8.00 10.39
C GLU A 139 28.71 -9.32 11.14
N SER A 140 28.29 -9.25 12.39
CA SER A 140 27.64 -10.36 13.09
C SER A 140 26.13 -10.24 12.86
N THR A 141 25.63 -10.94 11.85
CA THR A 141 24.22 -10.80 11.41
C THR A 141 23.23 -11.26 12.47
N ASP A 142 23.56 -12.30 13.24
CA ASP A 142 22.69 -12.79 14.32
C ASP A 142 22.55 -11.75 15.45
N LEU A 143 23.66 -11.14 15.89
CA LEU A 143 23.62 -10.06 16.90
C LEU A 143 23.06 -8.75 16.35
N SER A 144 23.16 -8.48 15.04
CA SER A 144 22.55 -7.31 14.43
C SER A 144 21.02 -7.45 14.34
N ARG A 145 20.52 -8.68 14.16
CA ARG A 145 19.08 -8.98 14.25
C ARG A 145 18.57 -9.03 15.69
N ASP A 146 19.35 -9.57 16.62
CA ASP A 146 19.03 -9.61 18.06
C ASP A 146 19.91 -8.64 18.86
N PHE A 147 19.77 -7.33 18.58
CA PHE A 147 20.48 -6.30 19.34
C PHE A 147 19.96 -6.20 20.79
N MET A 148 18.81 -6.81 21.10
CA MET A 148 18.28 -6.86 22.47
C MET A 148 19.17 -7.65 23.41
N ALA A 149 19.94 -8.63 22.91
CA ALA A 149 20.99 -9.28 23.70
C ALA A 149 22.01 -8.26 24.24
N THR A 150 22.41 -7.28 23.44
CA THR A 150 23.29 -6.18 23.85
C THR A 150 22.58 -5.22 24.81
N TYR A 151 21.35 -4.82 24.48
CA TYR A 151 20.60 -3.82 25.26
C TYR A 151 20.32 -4.31 26.69
N ARG A 152 19.97 -5.59 26.88
CA ARG A 152 19.77 -6.20 28.21
C ARG A 152 21.00 -6.07 29.12
N VAL A 153 22.21 -6.17 28.57
CA VAL A 153 23.44 -5.94 29.36
C VAL A 153 23.62 -4.46 29.71
N MET A 154 23.20 -3.54 28.84
CA MET A 154 23.19 -2.11 29.16
C MET A 154 22.23 -1.79 30.33
N GLU A 155 21.09 -2.49 30.43
CA GLU A 155 20.18 -2.38 31.59
C GLU A 155 20.86 -2.80 32.90
N GLU A 156 21.67 -3.87 32.86
CA GLU A 156 22.48 -4.29 34.00
C GLU A 156 23.52 -3.23 34.40
N MET A 157 24.05 -2.45 33.45
CA MET A 157 24.98 -1.35 33.76
C MET A 157 24.29 -0.22 34.53
N VAL A 158 22.99 0.00 34.29
CA VAL A 158 22.17 0.92 35.10
C VAL A 158 22.01 0.39 36.52
N LYS A 159 21.68 -0.90 36.67
CA LYS A 159 21.53 -1.54 38.00
C LYS A 159 22.84 -1.52 38.80
N LYS A 160 23.99 -1.66 38.13
CA LYS A 160 25.34 -1.53 38.72
C LYS A 160 25.75 -0.10 39.04
N GLY A 161 24.97 0.91 38.63
CA GLY A 161 25.25 2.32 38.87
C GLY A 161 26.36 2.92 38.01
N LYS A 162 26.87 2.18 37.02
CA LYS A 162 27.89 2.66 36.06
C LYS A 162 27.30 3.64 35.04
N VAL A 163 25.98 3.59 34.84
CA VAL A 163 25.25 4.49 33.95
C VAL A 163 23.96 4.94 34.65
N ARG A 164 23.56 6.21 34.50
CA ARG A 164 22.29 6.72 35.02
C ARG A 164 21.12 6.47 34.09
N ASN A 165 21.32 6.70 32.79
CA ASN A 165 20.31 6.54 31.75
C ASN A 165 20.87 5.80 30.54
N ILE A 166 20.03 5.01 29.87
CA ILE A 166 20.41 4.31 28.63
C ILE A 166 19.50 4.72 27.48
N GLY A 167 20.01 4.58 26.26
CA GLY A 167 19.27 4.88 25.05
C GLY A 167 19.89 4.24 23.82
N VAL A 168 19.46 4.70 22.66
CA VAL A 168 19.89 4.18 21.36
C VAL A 168 20.34 5.31 20.44
N SER A 169 21.02 4.98 19.35
CA SER A 169 21.48 5.94 18.35
C SER A 169 21.36 5.32 16.96
N ASN A 170 20.85 6.10 16.00
CA ASN A 170 20.58 5.66 14.62
C ASN A 170 19.53 4.54 14.51
N PHE A 171 18.59 4.46 15.45
CA PHE A 171 17.48 3.51 15.37
C PHE A 171 16.32 4.14 14.61
N ASN A 172 15.79 3.44 13.62
CA ASN A 172 14.56 3.80 12.91
C ASN A 172 13.31 3.42 13.74
N ILE A 173 12.11 3.66 13.22
CA ILE A 173 10.84 3.38 13.94
C ILE A 173 10.67 1.90 14.30
N ARG A 174 11.00 1.00 13.35
CA ARG A 174 10.93 -0.45 13.56
C ARG A 174 11.76 -0.87 14.76
N ARG A 175 13.06 -0.58 14.72
CA ARG A 175 14.02 -0.97 15.76
C ARG A 175 13.83 -0.19 17.07
N THR A 176 13.41 1.07 17.01
CA THR A 176 13.05 1.87 18.21
C THR A 176 11.88 1.23 18.93
N GLY A 177 10.86 0.77 18.21
CA GLY A 177 9.74 0.10 18.85
C GLY A 177 10.12 -1.27 19.42
N GLU A 178 10.92 -2.07 18.71
CA GLU A 178 11.43 -3.35 19.24
C GLU A 178 12.13 -3.18 20.61
N VAL A 179 13.01 -2.18 20.75
CA VAL A 179 13.67 -1.92 22.05
C VAL A 179 12.70 -1.36 23.10
N VAL A 180 11.74 -0.52 22.72
CA VAL A 180 10.74 0.04 23.66
C VAL A 180 9.82 -1.04 24.21
N ASP A 181 9.45 -2.01 23.38
CA ASP A 181 8.49 -3.07 23.72
C ASP A 181 9.14 -4.18 24.55
N GLU A 182 10.41 -4.49 24.31
CA GLU A 182 11.10 -5.62 24.96
C GLU A 182 11.98 -5.24 26.15
N SER A 183 12.30 -3.95 26.35
CA SER A 183 13.17 -3.51 27.44
C SER A 183 12.45 -3.38 28.78
N SER A 184 13.16 -3.71 29.86
CA SER A 184 12.75 -3.40 31.24
C SER A 184 13.03 -1.94 31.59
N ILE A 185 14.13 -1.39 31.08
CA ILE A 185 14.50 0.03 31.19
C ILE A 185 14.42 0.64 29.80
N LYS A 186 13.30 1.33 29.53
CA LYS A 186 13.03 1.96 28.24
C LYS A 186 14.14 2.94 27.85
N PRO A 187 14.52 3.00 26.56
CA PRO A 187 15.50 3.98 26.10
C PRO A 187 14.92 5.38 26.27
N VAL A 188 15.63 6.25 26.97
CA VAL A 188 15.12 7.63 27.20
C VAL A 188 15.49 8.58 26.06
N VAL A 189 16.45 8.20 25.23
CA VAL A 189 16.96 9.00 24.11
C VAL A 189 17.20 8.12 22.88
N ASN A 190 16.86 8.65 21.71
CA ASN A 190 17.36 8.16 20.41
C ASN A 190 18.14 9.29 19.71
N GLN A 191 19.45 9.12 19.56
CA GLN A 191 20.31 10.11 18.90
C GLN A 191 20.42 9.81 17.39
N VAL A 192 19.96 10.72 16.54
CA VAL A 192 19.86 10.52 15.07
C VAL A 192 20.34 11.76 14.30
N GLU A 193 20.63 11.59 13.00
CA GLU A 193 20.92 12.74 12.13
C GLU A 193 19.64 13.56 11.99
N VAL A 194 19.67 14.83 12.37
CA VAL A 194 18.58 15.77 12.06
C VAL A 194 19.17 17.06 11.54
N ASN A 195 18.78 17.46 10.34
CA ASN A 195 19.13 18.74 9.71
C ASN A 195 18.07 19.07 8.64
N LEU A 196 18.26 20.14 7.87
CA LEU A 196 17.28 20.57 6.87
C LEU A 196 17.02 19.52 5.77
N GLY A 197 18.00 18.65 5.46
CA GLY A 197 17.83 17.54 4.50
C GLY A 197 17.40 16.22 5.14
N VAL A 198 17.45 16.09 6.46
CA VAL A 198 17.00 14.89 7.19
C VAL A 198 16.15 15.34 8.37
N HIS A 199 14.85 15.54 8.13
CA HIS A 199 13.96 16.15 9.12
C HIS A 199 13.53 15.16 10.22
N ASN A 200 13.37 13.87 9.92
CA ASN A 200 13.02 12.80 10.87
C ASN A 200 11.72 13.08 11.68
N ASP A 201 10.70 13.68 11.05
CA ASP A 201 9.45 14.02 11.76
C ASP A 201 8.66 12.78 12.17
N GLU A 202 8.61 11.74 11.34
CA GLU A 202 7.94 10.48 11.65
C GLU A 202 8.57 9.82 12.87
N LEU A 203 9.90 9.69 12.84
CA LEU A 203 10.66 9.11 13.96
C LEU A 203 10.51 9.94 15.23
N ARG A 204 10.53 11.27 15.12
CA ARG A 204 10.31 12.17 16.27
C ARG A 204 8.95 11.94 16.89
N ASN A 205 7.92 11.91 16.07
CA ASN A 205 6.53 11.71 16.49
C ASN A 205 6.36 10.37 17.20
N TYR A 206 6.89 9.30 16.60
CA TYR A 206 6.89 7.97 17.19
C TYR A 206 7.66 7.93 18.52
N ALA A 207 8.89 8.45 18.54
CA ALA A 207 9.74 8.49 19.73
C ALA A 207 9.06 9.25 20.87
N HIS A 208 8.49 10.43 20.59
CA HIS A 208 7.78 11.24 21.57
C HIS A 208 6.58 10.50 22.16
N ALA A 209 5.76 9.83 21.33
CA ALA A 209 4.63 9.03 21.79
C ALA A 209 5.03 7.88 22.74
N HIS A 210 6.27 7.40 22.64
CA HIS A 210 6.81 6.31 23.45
C HIS A 210 7.73 6.77 24.59
N GLY A 211 7.80 8.08 24.86
CA GLY A 211 8.63 8.63 25.92
C GLY A 211 10.14 8.64 25.61
N VAL A 212 10.51 8.58 24.33
CA VAL A 212 11.90 8.64 23.86
C VAL A 212 12.16 10.04 23.29
N THR A 213 13.17 10.74 23.81
CA THR A 213 13.54 12.09 23.31
C THR A 213 14.55 11.98 22.17
N LEU A 214 14.37 12.74 21.09
CA LEU A 214 15.38 12.79 20.02
C LEU A 214 16.53 13.73 20.35
N GLN A 215 17.74 13.30 20.02
CA GLN A 215 18.93 14.14 19.97
C GLN A 215 19.43 14.24 18.53
N ALA A 216 19.62 15.45 18.04
CA ALA A 216 20.09 15.72 16.69
C ALA A 216 21.62 15.80 16.66
N TYR A 217 22.29 14.81 16.09
CA TYR A 217 23.67 15.01 15.65
C TYR A 217 23.69 15.63 14.25
N SER A 218 24.78 16.34 13.94
CA SER A 218 24.96 17.05 12.66
C SER A 218 23.81 18.02 12.31
N PRO A 219 23.38 18.94 13.22
CA PRO A 219 22.31 19.90 12.94
C PRO A 219 22.58 20.81 11.74
N PHE A 220 23.84 20.94 11.33
CA PHE A 220 24.28 21.70 10.17
C PHE A 220 24.69 20.81 8.98
N GLY A 221 24.34 19.52 8.95
CA GLY A 221 24.66 18.64 7.81
C GLY A 221 26.08 18.10 7.74
N SER A 222 26.74 17.91 8.89
CA SER A 222 28.14 17.46 8.98
C SER A 222 29.10 18.40 8.22
N SER A 223 30.39 18.10 8.17
CA SER A 223 31.37 18.97 7.48
C SER A 223 31.14 19.12 5.97
N GLN A 224 30.30 18.27 5.37
CA GLN A 224 30.07 18.22 3.92
C GLN A 224 28.97 19.19 3.47
N ASN A 225 27.92 19.35 4.29
CA ASN A 225 26.73 20.14 3.90
C ASN A 225 26.54 21.42 4.73
N VAL A 226 27.53 21.83 5.55
CA VAL A 226 27.44 23.07 6.36
C VAL A 226 27.08 24.29 5.52
N ALA A 227 27.83 24.55 4.43
CA ALA A 227 27.58 25.70 3.57
C ALA A 227 26.18 25.61 2.94
N LYS A 228 25.83 24.43 2.41
CA LYS A 228 24.53 24.15 1.80
C LYS A 228 23.35 24.52 2.69
N TYR A 229 23.39 24.18 3.99
CA TYR A 229 22.27 24.45 4.89
C TYR A 229 22.33 25.82 5.57
N LEU A 230 23.51 26.41 5.80
CA LEU A 230 23.63 27.75 6.35
C LEU A 230 23.36 28.86 5.32
N GLU A 231 23.58 28.57 4.04
CA GLU A 231 23.37 29.50 2.91
C GLU A 231 22.04 29.26 2.19
N ASP A 232 21.19 28.36 2.71
CA ASP A 232 19.86 28.09 2.15
C ASP A 232 18.99 29.35 2.20
N ASP A 233 18.36 29.70 1.08
CA ASP A 233 17.60 30.96 0.94
C ASP A 233 16.51 31.09 2.01
N VAL A 234 15.85 29.99 2.40
CA VAL A 234 14.82 29.99 3.45
C VAL A 234 15.45 30.29 4.81
N VAL A 235 16.58 29.66 5.12
CA VAL A 235 17.28 29.84 6.40
C VAL A 235 17.82 31.26 6.52
N VAL A 236 18.36 31.81 5.43
CA VAL A 236 18.87 33.18 5.36
C VAL A 236 17.73 34.20 5.50
N ASP A 237 16.58 33.97 4.85
CA ASP A 237 15.40 34.82 4.99
C ASP A 237 14.87 34.84 6.43
N VAL A 238 14.68 33.66 7.05
CA VAL A 238 14.24 33.56 8.45
C VAL A 238 15.24 34.23 9.39
N ALA A 239 16.54 34.06 9.14
CA ALA A 239 17.61 34.71 9.91
C ALA A 239 17.51 36.25 9.86
N GLN A 240 17.29 36.81 8.66
CA GLN A 240 17.13 38.25 8.45
C GLN A 240 15.88 38.79 9.14
N ARG A 241 14.74 38.10 9.01
CA ARG A 241 13.46 38.52 9.61
C ARG A 241 13.49 38.51 11.14
N ASN A 242 14.30 37.63 11.73
CA ASN A 242 14.40 37.46 13.18
C ASN A 242 15.68 38.09 13.79
N ASN A 243 16.54 38.72 12.99
CA ASN A 243 17.80 39.33 13.40
C ASN A 243 18.70 38.36 14.22
N ILE A 244 18.86 37.14 13.71
CA ILE A 244 19.71 36.08 14.26
C ILE A 244 20.57 35.48 13.16
N THR A 245 21.55 34.65 13.50
CA THR A 245 22.39 34.01 12.47
C THR A 245 21.73 32.76 11.87
N PRO A 246 22.08 32.34 10.65
CA PRO A 246 21.59 31.08 10.07
C PRO A 246 21.85 29.85 10.96
N ALA A 247 22.99 29.82 11.67
CA ALA A 247 23.30 28.75 12.61
C ALA A 247 22.31 28.75 13.78
N GLN A 248 21.98 29.92 14.32
CA GLN A 248 20.97 30.06 15.37
C GLN A 248 19.56 29.71 14.89
N VAL A 249 19.22 29.96 13.62
CA VAL A 249 17.93 29.53 13.04
C VAL A 249 17.80 28.00 13.09
N LEU A 250 18.79 27.26 12.57
CA LEU A 250 18.74 25.79 12.53
C LEU A 250 18.73 25.17 13.94
N LEU A 251 19.48 25.75 14.88
CA LEU A 251 19.47 25.30 16.28
C LEU A 251 18.17 25.65 16.99
N ALA A 252 17.61 26.85 16.78
CA ALA A 252 16.32 27.23 17.35
C ALA A 252 15.16 26.42 16.76
N TRP A 253 15.24 26.04 15.49
CA TRP A 253 14.28 25.15 14.82
C TRP A 253 14.27 23.75 15.43
N THR A 254 15.44 23.15 15.65
CA THR A 254 15.53 21.82 16.31
C THR A 254 15.01 21.88 17.75
N LEU A 255 15.41 22.89 18.53
CA LEU A 255 14.89 23.12 19.88
C LEU A 255 13.38 23.35 19.91
N GLY A 256 12.84 24.08 18.92
CA GLY A 256 11.42 24.35 18.75
C GLY A 256 10.57 23.13 18.41
N ARG A 257 11.23 22.04 17.97
CA ARG A 257 10.63 20.72 17.70
C ARG A 257 10.85 19.74 18.85
N ASP A 258 11.27 20.20 20.02
CA ASP A 258 11.63 19.38 21.18
C ASP A 258 12.73 18.34 20.87
N ILE A 259 13.65 18.68 19.98
CA ILE A 259 14.84 17.88 19.63
C ILE A 259 16.07 18.58 20.23
N ILE A 260 16.95 17.82 20.89
CA ILE A 260 18.17 18.37 21.51
C ILE A 260 19.30 18.40 20.47
N PRO A 261 19.74 19.57 19.98
CA PRO A 261 20.87 19.64 19.06
C PRO A 261 22.22 19.39 19.74
N ILE A 262 23.08 18.65 19.04
CA ILE A 262 24.48 18.43 19.40
C ILE A 262 25.37 19.19 18.41
N THR A 263 26.06 20.21 18.91
CA THR A 263 26.90 21.09 18.09
C THR A 263 28.38 20.78 18.28
N LYS A 264 29.15 20.86 17.20
CA LYS A 264 30.60 20.67 17.24
C LYS A 264 31.30 21.90 16.68
N SER A 265 32.24 22.46 17.43
CA SER A 265 33.14 23.51 16.95
C SER A 265 34.48 23.45 17.70
N VAL A 266 35.56 23.86 17.04
CA VAL A 266 36.87 24.12 17.67
C VAL A 266 37.20 25.61 17.71
N THR A 267 36.31 26.44 17.15
CA THR A 267 36.41 27.90 17.04
C THR A 267 35.62 28.53 18.19
N PRO A 268 36.26 29.25 19.12
CA PRO A 268 35.62 29.85 20.29
C PRO A 268 34.37 30.69 19.97
N GLU A 269 34.44 31.53 18.95
CA GLU A 269 33.37 32.45 18.57
C GLU A 269 32.11 31.68 18.13
N ARG A 270 32.29 30.59 17.38
CA ARG A 270 31.18 29.70 16.98
C ARG A 270 30.60 28.91 18.15
N ILE A 271 31.43 28.59 19.15
CA ILE A 271 30.95 27.93 20.39
C ILE A 271 30.03 28.88 21.16
N GLU A 272 30.43 30.14 21.28
CA GLU A 272 29.65 31.20 21.92
C GLU A 272 28.37 31.53 21.14
N GLU A 273 28.46 31.65 19.81
CA GLU A 273 27.31 31.86 18.93
C GLU A 273 26.27 30.75 19.05
N ASN A 274 26.70 29.48 18.98
CA ASN A 274 25.82 28.33 19.12
C ASN A 274 25.16 28.29 20.50
N PHE A 275 25.92 28.58 21.56
CA PHE A 275 25.39 28.64 22.92
C PHE A 275 24.33 29.73 23.10
N ALA A 276 24.55 30.89 22.47
CA ALA A 276 23.62 32.02 22.53
C ALA A 276 22.22 31.70 21.95
N THR A 277 22.08 30.63 21.15
CA THR A 277 20.78 30.13 20.66
C THR A 277 19.81 29.83 21.81
N LEU A 278 20.27 29.44 23.00
CA LEU A 278 19.40 29.21 24.15
C LEU A 278 18.60 30.46 24.57
N ASN A 279 19.03 31.64 24.16
CA ASN A 279 18.34 32.91 24.39
C ASN A 279 17.49 33.37 23.18
N VAL A 280 17.51 32.62 22.08
CA VAL A 280 16.73 32.89 20.87
C VAL A 280 15.34 32.28 21.02
N ASN A 281 14.31 33.08 20.81
CA ASN A 281 12.93 32.60 20.75
C ASN A 281 12.40 32.77 19.32
N LEU A 282 12.60 31.73 18.51
CA LEU A 282 12.08 31.70 17.15
C LEU A 282 10.54 31.55 17.19
N PRO A 283 9.79 32.41 16.48
CA PRO A 283 8.33 32.31 16.39
C PRO A 283 7.84 30.94 15.89
N GLU A 284 6.65 30.53 16.32
CA GLU A 284 6.11 29.20 16.01
C GLU A 284 5.76 29.03 14.53
N ASP A 285 5.32 30.11 13.88
CA ASP A 285 5.10 30.19 12.44
C ASP A 285 6.39 29.96 11.64
N GLU A 286 7.52 30.47 12.11
CA GLU A 286 8.83 30.22 11.48
C GLU A 286 9.28 28.77 11.65
N ILE A 287 9.07 28.18 12.84
CA ILE A 287 9.35 26.77 13.09
C ILE A 287 8.50 25.89 12.16
N LYS A 288 7.22 26.23 11.97
CA LYS A 288 6.32 25.53 11.04
C LYS A 288 6.78 25.72 9.59
N HIS A 289 7.17 26.94 9.21
CA HIS A 289 7.67 27.23 7.87
C HIS A 289 8.90 26.39 7.55
N LEU A 290 9.94 26.41 8.39
CA LEU A 290 11.14 25.60 8.23
C LEU A 290 10.85 24.09 8.21
N SER A 291 9.88 23.63 9.01
CA SER A 291 9.49 22.20 9.01
C SER A 291 8.80 21.81 7.70
N ASN A 292 7.90 22.64 7.17
CA ASN A 292 7.24 22.40 5.90
C ASN A 292 8.24 22.44 4.74
N GLU A 293 9.19 23.39 4.77
CA GLU A 293 10.27 23.48 3.79
C GLU A 293 11.16 22.23 3.81
N ALA A 294 11.52 21.74 5.01
CA ALA A 294 12.28 20.49 5.14
C ALA A 294 11.49 19.27 4.63
N LEU A 295 10.20 19.17 4.95
CA LEU A 295 9.30 18.08 4.50
C LEU A 295 9.05 18.08 2.99
N SER A 296 9.12 19.24 2.34
CA SER A 296 8.91 19.36 0.89
C SER A 296 10.07 18.82 0.05
N ARG A 297 11.22 18.53 0.68
CA ARG A 297 12.47 18.13 0.03
C ARG A 297 12.71 16.63 0.23
N PRO A 298 13.34 15.93 -0.74
CA PRO A 298 13.70 14.54 -0.55
C PRO A 298 14.72 14.40 0.59
N ILE A 299 14.66 13.28 1.32
CA ILE A 299 15.62 12.97 2.39
C ILE A 299 17.03 12.83 1.80
N GLU A 300 17.95 13.62 2.32
CA GLU A 300 19.36 13.64 1.91
C GLU A 300 20.26 13.38 3.11
N ARG A 301 20.53 12.10 3.34
CA ARG A 301 21.35 11.64 4.46
C ARG A 301 22.83 11.93 4.23
N THR A 302 23.46 12.59 5.20
CA THR A 302 24.91 12.84 5.14
C THR A 302 25.72 11.67 5.71
N VAL A 303 25.14 10.90 6.64
CA VAL A 303 25.81 9.79 7.32
C VAL A 303 25.07 8.49 7.05
N ASP A 304 25.39 7.85 5.92
CA ASP A 304 24.94 6.49 5.61
C ASP A 304 26.13 5.52 5.46
N PRO A 305 26.35 4.60 6.43
CA PRO A 305 27.44 3.66 6.36
C PRO A 305 27.07 2.32 5.68
N THR A 306 25.84 2.14 5.17
CA THR A 306 25.32 0.87 4.65
C THR A 306 26.25 0.24 3.61
N GLU A 307 26.63 0.99 2.57
CA GLU A 307 27.58 0.53 1.56
C GLU A 307 29.00 0.33 2.14
N GLY A 308 29.46 1.29 2.95
CA GLY A 308 30.79 1.26 3.55
C GLY A 308 31.03 0.08 4.50
N TRP A 309 29.96 -0.43 5.12
CA TRP A 309 29.98 -1.58 6.02
C TRP A 309 29.57 -2.88 5.35
N ALA A 310 29.04 -2.83 4.13
CA ALA A 310 28.53 -3.98 3.39
C ALA A 310 27.49 -4.79 4.19
N VAL A 311 26.65 -4.08 4.95
CA VAL A 311 25.53 -4.70 5.69
C VAL A 311 24.39 -5.01 4.73
N THR A 312 23.66 -6.09 5.01
CA THR A 312 22.57 -6.55 4.12
C THR A 312 21.24 -5.85 4.38
N ASP A 313 21.04 -5.34 5.59
CA ASP A 313 19.83 -4.61 6.00
C ASP A 313 20.06 -3.11 5.85
N GLU A 314 19.08 -2.39 5.30
CA GLU A 314 19.13 -0.93 5.23
C GLU A 314 18.96 -0.36 6.64
N ILE A 315 19.93 0.44 7.11
CA ILE A 315 19.99 0.83 8.53
C ILE A 315 18.84 1.78 8.91
N PHE A 316 18.44 2.66 8.00
CA PHE A 316 17.54 3.77 8.30
C PHE A 316 16.13 3.57 7.78
N GLU A 317 15.93 2.86 6.66
CA GLU A 317 14.60 2.66 6.05
C GLU A 317 13.85 3.99 5.86
N ASP A 318 14.56 5.04 5.43
CA ASP A 318 14.07 6.42 5.44
C ASP A 318 12.86 6.64 4.52
N GLY A 319 11.93 7.50 4.96
CA GLY A 319 10.77 7.90 4.19
C GLY A 319 9.59 6.93 4.32
N VAL A 320 9.24 6.24 3.22
CA VAL A 320 7.99 5.47 3.09
C VAL A 320 7.91 4.33 4.10
N ASP A 321 9.01 3.64 4.36
CA ASP A 321 9.01 2.50 5.28
C ASP A 321 8.87 2.96 6.74
N GLN A 322 9.59 4.00 7.19
CA GLN A 322 9.34 4.58 8.51
C GLN A 322 7.91 5.11 8.64
N THR A 323 7.35 5.78 7.62
CA THR A 323 5.94 6.23 7.64
C THR A 323 4.98 5.05 7.78
N ARG A 324 5.20 3.99 6.99
CA ARG A 324 4.42 2.74 7.07
C ARG A 324 4.50 2.11 8.45
N GLU A 325 5.68 2.01 9.05
CA GLU A 325 5.87 1.42 10.37
C GLU A 325 5.24 2.29 11.48
N MET A 326 5.27 3.63 11.34
CA MET A 326 4.57 4.55 12.24
C MET A 326 3.05 4.34 12.19
N GLU A 327 2.48 4.20 10.99
CA GLU A 327 1.07 3.89 10.76
C GLU A 327 0.69 2.52 11.34
N LEU A 328 1.51 1.49 11.12
CA LEU A 328 1.30 0.13 11.63
C LEU A 328 1.29 0.06 13.16
N LYS A 329 2.13 0.87 13.83
CA LYS A 329 2.19 0.92 15.30
C LYS A 329 1.18 1.88 15.92
N GLY A 330 0.24 2.43 15.14
CA GLY A 330 -0.82 3.32 15.63
C GLY A 330 -0.28 4.65 16.19
N GLY A 331 0.93 5.05 15.79
CA GLY A 331 1.58 6.27 16.26
C GLY A 331 1.01 7.51 15.60
N ALA A 332 -0.26 7.86 15.82
CA ALA A 332 -0.77 9.17 15.45
C ALA A 332 -0.26 10.21 16.44
N TYR A 333 0.82 10.92 16.12
CA TYR A 333 1.16 12.14 16.85
C TYR A 333 0.19 13.24 16.43
N VAL A 334 -0.80 13.48 17.29
CA VAL A 334 -1.50 14.75 17.35
C VAL A 334 -0.58 15.69 18.11
N PRO A 335 -0.04 16.77 17.51
CA PRO A 335 0.70 17.76 18.27
C PRO A 335 -0.16 18.21 19.45
N PRO A 336 0.37 18.25 20.68
CA PRO A 336 -0.43 18.63 21.82
C PRO A 336 -1.07 19.99 21.51
N PRO A 337 -2.38 20.15 21.73
CA PRO A 337 -2.97 21.49 21.68
C PRO A 337 -2.16 22.36 22.64
N ALA A 338 -1.85 23.60 22.23
CA ALA A 338 -1.10 24.54 23.05
C ALA A 338 -1.67 24.54 24.48
N HIS A 339 -0.92 24.00 25.44
CA HIS A 339 -1.32 23.71 26.82
C HIS A 339 -2.57 24.47 27.33
N GLU A 340 -3.69 23.77 27.47
CA GLU A 340 -4.70 24.19 28.45
C GLU A 340 -4.10 23.99 29.85
N SER A 341 -3.94 25.11 30.57
CA SER A 341 -3.43 25.09 31.94
C SER A 341 -4.50 24.60 32.92
N PRO A 342 -4.15 23.84 33.96
CA PRO A 342 -5.05 23.58 35.07
C PRO A 342 -5.08 24.83 35.96
N ALA A 343 -6.15 25.62 35.85
CA ALA A 343 -6.52 26.58 36.87
C ALA A 343 -8.01 26.40 37.17
N GLU A 344 -8.29 25.73 38.28
CA GLU A 344 -9.59 25.78 38.92
C GLU A 344 -10.04 27.24 39.07
N HIS A 345 -11.15 27.60 38.45
CA HIS A 345 -12.09 28.53 39.05
C HIS A 345 -13.48 28.34 38.43
N ARG A 346 -14.30 27.61 39.20
CA ARG A 346 -15.77 27.72 39.37
C ARG A 346 -16.59 28.02 38.10
N LEU A 347 -17.50 27.11 37.77
CA LEU A 347 -18.94 27.27 38.07
C LEU A 347 -19.73 26.08 37.49
N GLU A 348 -20.21 25.22 38.37
CA GLU A 348 -21.49 24.51 38.24
C GLU A 348 -22.01 24.24 39.67
N PRO A 349 -23.30 23.93 39.92
CA PRO A 349 -24.50 24.08 39.09
C PRO A 349 -25.67 24.75 39.87
N ARG A 350 -26.75 25.14 39.19
CA ARG A 350 -28.09 25.14 39.82
C ARG A 350 -29.20 25.04 38.78
N ASN A 351 -29.78 23.84 38.69
CA ASN A 351 -31.18 23.66 38.40
C ASN A 351 -31.99 24.18 39.61
N ASP A 352 -32.92 25.09 39.37
CA ASP A 352 -34.20 25.09 40.08
C ASP A 352 -35.29 25.68 39.16
N PRO A 353 -36.54 25.17 39.19
CA PRO A 353 -37.59 25.47 38.23
C PRO A 353 -38.67 26.38 38.84
N GLU A 354 -38.66 27.69 38.59
CA GLU A 354 -39.84 28.54 38.76
C GLU A 354 -39.93 29.64 37.68
N THR A 355 -41.14 29.79 37.16
CA THR A 355 -41.66 30.69 36.10
C THR A 355 -41.64 32.17 36.58
N PRO A 356 -41.97 33.24 35.79
CA PRO A 356 -42.61 33.23 34.47
C PRO A 356 -42.18 34.28 33.40
N SER A 357 -42.41 33.87 32.16
CA SER A 357 -42.96 34.63 31.01
C SER A 357 -42.59 36.11 30.77
N ARG A 358 -42.09 36.40 29.55
CA ARG A 358 -42.79 37.17 28.48
C ARG A 358 -41.78 37.52 27.38
N MET A 359 -41.94 36.93 26.20
CA MET A 359 -42.62 37.47 25.01
C MET A 359 -41.82 38.55 24.25
N PHE A 360 -41.44 38.15 23.03
CA PHE A 360 -41.54 38.85 21.74
C PHE A 360 -41.18 40.34 21.65
N HIS A 361 -40.31 40.67 20.68
CA HIS A 361 -40.57 41.51 19.49
C HIS A 361 -39.24 41.65 18.71
N THR A 362 -39.05 41.04 17.53
CA THR A 362 -39.42 41.47 16.17
C THR A 362 -39.14 42.94 15.78
N ALA A 363 -38.61 43.05 14.54
CA ALA A 363 -38.48 44.22 13.65
C ALA A 363 -37.26 45.14 13.91
N ALA A 364 -36.26 45.19 13.03
CA ALA A 364 -36.23 45.74 11.66
C ALA A 364 -36.22 47.29 11.64
N HIS A 365 -35.09 47.88 11.27
CA HIS A 365 -34.90 48.68 10.04
C HIS A 365 -33.59 49.53 10.08
N PRO A 366 -33.11 49.99 8.90
CA PRO A 366 -31.77 50.50 8.63
C PRO A 366 -31.74 52.02 8.31
N LEU A 367 -30.58 52.48 7.81
CA LEU A 367 -30.28 53.72 7.05
C LEU A 367 -29.61 54.92 7.78
N ALA A 368 -28.36 55.15 7.34
CA ALA A 368 -27.87 56.36 6.65
C ALA A 368 -27.50 57.67 7.41
N SER A 369 -26.19 57.97 7.38
CA SER A 369 -25.54 59.16 6.74
C SER A 369 -25.32 60.50 7.47
N SER A 370 -24.25 61.17 6.99
CA SER A 370 -23.80 62.60 7.11
C SER A 370 -22.84 62.94 8.27
N SER A 371 -21.92 63.93 8.23
CA SER A 371 -20.93 64.48 7.27
C SER A 371 -20.26 65.74 7.89
N GLY A 372 -18.96 66.02 7.62
CA GLY A 372 -18.27 67.34 7.71
C GLY A 372 -17.41 67.61 8.97
N SER A 373 -16.29 68.36 9.00
CA SER A 373 -15.54 69.21 8.04
C SER A 373 -14.26 69.84 8.69
N SER A 374 -13.28 70.23 7.86
CA SER A 374 -12.19 71.26 8.02
C SER A 374 -10.82 70.80 8.57
N ARG A 375 -9.62 71.28 8.15
CA ARG A 375 -9.16 72.54 7.49
C ARG A 375 -7.69 72.40 6.97
N ARG A 376 -7.28 73.17 5.94
CA ARG A 376 -5.88 73.44 5.46
C ARG A 376 -5.37 74.82 5.95
N PRO A 377 -4.06 75.17 5.87
CA PRO A 377 -3.51 75.96 4.74
C PRO A 377 -2.05 75.63 4.28
N THR A 378 -1.55 76.39 3.29
CA THR A 378 -0.51 76.17 2.24
C THR A 378 0.80 77.00 2.31
N ALA A 379 1.89 76.54 1.67
CA ALA A 379 2.90 77.27 0.82
C ALA A 379 3.98 76.27 0.27
N VAL A 380 4.20 75.98 -1.05
CA VAL A 380 4.91 76.71 -2.17
C VAL A 380 6.47 76.66 -2.02
N GLN A 381 7.39 76.23 -2.93
CA GLN A 381 7.44 75.85 -4.37
C GLN A 381 8.84 75.27 -4.79
N LEU A 382 8.89 74.57 -5.95
CA LEU A 382 9.98 74.44 -6.99
C LEU A 382 11.09 73.37 -6.79
N GLN A 383 11.57 72.56 -7.77
CA GLN A 383 11.56 72.58 -9.25
C GLN A 383 11.80 71.15 -9.87
N LYS A 384 11.17 70.90 -11.03
CA LYS A 384 11.61 70.16 -12.25
C LYS A 384 11.99 68.65 -12.21
N SER A 385 11.21 67.85 -12.94
CA SER A 385 11.69 67.12 -14.13
C SER A 385 10.53 66.75 -15.07
N PHE A 386 10.86 66.63 -16.36
CA PHE A 386 9.99 66.77 -17.53
C PHE A 386 9.33 65.46 -18.02
N PHE A 387 8.14 65.61 -18.60
CA PHE A 387 7.46 64.66 -19.50
C PHE A 387 8.26 64.41 -20.80
N ARG A 388 8.20 63.17 -21.34
CA ARG A 388 7.83 62.90 -22.74
C ARG A 388 7.57 61.42 -23.03
N SER A 389 6.54 61.20 -23.85
CA SER A 389 6.07 59.94 -24.44
C SER A 389 6.43 59.83 -25.93
N PHE A 390 6.49 58.58 -26.46
CA PHE A 390 6.55 58.12 -27.87
C PHE A 390 7.85 58.46 -28.66
N SER A 391 8.42 57.65 -29.57
CA SER A 391 8.02 56.44 -30.31
C SER A 391 9.24 55.61 -30.76
N SER A 392 8.97 54.39 -31.22
CA SER A 392 9.77 53.46 -32.06
C SER A 392 11.00 53.98 -32.83
N SER A 393 12.09 53.20 -32.79
CA SER A 393 12.84 52.81 -33.99
C SER A 393 13.67 51.54 -33.77
N SER A 394 13.39 50.57 -34.63
CA SER A 394 14.10 49.34 -35.01
C SER A 394 15.63 49.32 -34.90
N ARG A 395 16.18 48.18 -34.46
CA ARG A 395 17.28 47.49 -35.17
C ARG A 395 17.13 45.98 -35.05
N SER A 396 17.08 45.36 -36.22
CA SER A 396 16.90 43.95 -36.51
C SER A 396 18.15 43.13 -36.14
N ALA A 397 17.92 41.95 -35.54
CA ALA A 397 18.71 40.77 -35.78
C ALA A 397 17.72 39.62 -36.00
N ALA A 398 17.73 39.04 -37.20
CA ALA A 398 16.79 38.04 -37.65
C ALA A 398 16.89 36.77 -36.79
N VAL A 399 15.79 36.39 -36.15
CA VAL A 399 15.57 35.02 -35.68
C VAL A 399 14.51 34.43 -36.60
N ALA A 400 14.90 33.44 -37.38
CA ALA A 400 14.01 32.75 -38.30
C ALA A 400 12.83 32.13 -37.55
N GLU A 401 11.61 32.35 -38.05
CA GLU A 401 10.43 31.59 -37.65
C GLU A 401 10.68 30.10 -37.91
N VAL A 402 10.71 29.30 -36.85
CA VAL A 402 10.67 27.84 -36.96
C VAL A 402 9.20 27.44 -36.92
N VAL A 403 8.65 27.13 -38.10
CA VAL A 403 7.37 26.44 -38.24
C VAL A 403 7.52 25.04 -37.59
N PRO A 404 6.62 24.60 -36.71
CA PRO A 404 6.70 23.25 -36.17
C PRO A 404 6.50 22.23 -37.30
N PRO A 405 7.30 21.16 -37.38
CA PRO A 405 7.21 20.21 -38.48
C PRO A 405 5.86 19.49 -38.43
N SER A 406 5.26 19.28 -39.59
CA SER A 406 4.10 18.40 -39.72
C SER A 406 4.50 16.96 -39.34
N ALA A 407 3.53 16.16 -38.89
CA ALA A 407 3.74 14.83 -38.30
C ALA A 407 4.50 13.80 -39.19
N SER A 408 4.85 14.15 -40.42
CA SER A 408 5.64 13.32 -41.33
C SER A 408 7.15 13.58 -41.32
N GLU A 409 7.67 14.55 -40.55
CA GLU A 409 9.11 14.93 -40.58
C GLU A 409 9.82 14.90 -39.21
N ALA A 410 9.37 14.06 -38.27
CA ALA A 410 10.14 13.81 -37.05
C ALA A 410 11.17 12.68 -37.27
N PRO A 411 12.48 12.89 -37.01
CA PRO A 411 13.48 11.84 -37.21
C PRO A 411 13.25 10.70 -36.22
N ALA A 412 13.03 9.49 -36.76
CA ALA A 412 12.89 8.31 -35.93
C ALA A 412 14.23 7.98 -35.26
N VAL A 413 14.22 7.79 -33.94
CA VAL A 413 15.39 7.43 -33.09
C VAL A 413 16.23 6.31 -33.70
N SER A 414 15.63 5.40 -34.47
CA SER A 414 16.32 4.29 -35.12
C SER A 414 17.32 4.63 -36.22
N GLU A 415 17.28 5.85 -36.76
CA GLU A 415 18.17 6.27 -37.86
C GLU A 415 19.35 7.10 -37.34
N SER A 416 19.47 7.28 -36.02
CA SER A 416 20.57 8.00 -35.40
C SER A 416 21.91 7.30 -35.66
N SER A 417 22.86 8.05 -36.25
CA SER A 417 24.25 7.61 -36.45
C SER A 417 25.01 7.35 -35.15
N LEU A 418 24.42 7.71 -34.00
CA LEU A 418 24.94 7.48 -32.65
C LEU A 418 24.48 6.15 -32.04
N LEU A 419 23.44 5.51 -32.60
CA LEU A 419 22.95 4.23 -32.10
C LEU A 419 23.60 3.08 -32.88
N ARG A 420 24.28 2.20 -32.15
CA ARG A 420 24.95 1.02 -32.70
C ARG A 420 24.07 -0.21 -32.47
N THR A 421 23.91 -1.02 -33.53
CA THR A 421 22.95 -2.13 -33.56
C THR A 421 23.52 -3.46 -33.08
N THR A 422 24.82 -3.52 -32.74
CA THR A 422 25.48 -4.74 -32.24
C THR A 422 26.43 -4.44 -31.07
N SER A 423 26.51 -5.37 -30.12
CA SER A 423 27.37 -5.24 -28.93
C SER A 423 28.85 -5.05 -29.28
N GLN A 424 29.31 -5.66 -30.38
CA GLN A 424 30.70 -5.57 -30.82
C GLN A 424 31.05 -4.19 -31.41
N SER A 425 30.10 -3.52 -32.08
CA SER A 425 30.30 -2.16 -32.62
C SER A 425 30.15 -1.07 -31.54
N ALA A 426 29.30 -1.29 -30.53
CA ALA A 426 29.23 -0.44 -29.35
C ALA A 426 30.53 -0.48 -28.53
N LEU A 427 31.16 -1.65 -28.41
CA LEU A 427 32.43 -1.82 -27.68
C LEU A 427 33.63 -1.20 -28.39
N ALA A 428 33.60 -1.05 -29.71
CA ALA A 428 34.69 -0.49 -30.52
C ALA A 428 34.63 1.05 -30.69
N THR A 429 33.63 1.73 -30.13
CA THR A 429 33.46 3.19 -30.30
C THR A 429 34.37 3.96 -29.31
N PRO A 430 35.21 4.90 -29.77
CA PRO A 430 36.08 5.71 -28.89
C PRO A 430 35.30 6.62 -27.94
N GLY A 431 35.78 6.85 -26.71
CA GLY A 431 35.15 7.78 -25.77
C GLY A 431 35.39 9.25 -26.17
N LEU A 432 34.50 10.15 -25.74
CA LEU A 432 34.70 11.60 -25.95
C LEU A 432 35.82 12.09 -25.04
N ARG A 433 36.83 12.70 -25.64
CA ARG A 433 37.94 13.34 -24.94
C ARG A 433 37.67 14.82 -24.78
N PHE A 434 37.76 15.34 -23.57
CA PHE A 434 37.66 16.76 -23.29
C PHE A 434 38.72 17.19 -22.29
N VAL A 435 39.02 18.49 -22.26
CA VAL A 435 40.02 19.10 -21.39
C VAL A 435 39.29 20.01 -20.41
N ASP A 436 39.56 19.83 -19.14
CA ASP A 436 38.96 20.63 -18.07
C ASP A 436 39.65 22.00 -17.95
N GLY A 437 38.86 23.07 -17.93
CA GLY A 437 39.27 24.45 -18.20
C GLY A 437 40.17 25.10 -17.16
N GLU A 438 40.28 24.52 -15.95
CA GLU A 438 41.11 25.10 -14.88
C GLU A 438 42.41 24.36 -14.62
N GLN A 439 42.65 23.18 -15.21
CA GLN A 439 43.85 22.38 -14.92
C GLN A 439 44.53 21.73 -16.14
N SER A 440 44.04 21.95 -17.37
CA SER A 440 44.63 21.38 -18.61
C SER A 440 44.80 19.85 -18.60
N ILE A 441 43.95 19.13 -17.85
CA ILE A 441 43.98 17.66 -17.76
C ILE A 441 43.04 17.08 -18.83
N GLN A 442 43.56 16.23 -19.71
CA GLN A 442 42.75 15.47 -20.68
C GLN A 442 42.02 14.32 -19.98
N ARG A 443 40.69 14.28 -20.13
CA ARG A 443 39.82 13.20 -19.64
C ARG A 443 39.07 12.54 -20.80
N GLU A 444 38.88 11.23 -20.72
CA GLU A 444 38.10 10.43 -21.67
C GLU A 444 36.92 9.79 -20.93
N THR A 445 35.69 9.96 -21.42
CA THR A 445 34.49 9.38 -20.80
C THR A 445 34.51 7.85 -20.85
N GLN A 446 34.29 7.16 -19.72
CA GLN A 446 34.01 5.72 -19.73
C GLN A 446 32.54 5.42 -20.05
N LYS A 447 32.33 4.26 -20.69
CA LYS A 447 31.16 3.90 -21.52
C LYS A 447 29.85 3.78 -20.73
N MET A 448 28.89 4.66 -21.03
CA MET A 448 27.46 4.43 -20.84
C MET A 448 26.86 4.12 -22.21
N ASN A 449 26.38 2.89 -22.43
CA ASN A 449 25.38 2.57 -23.45
C ASN A 449 24.92 1.12 -23.28
N MET A 450 23.68 0.92 -22.81
CA MET A 450 22.80 -0.19 -23.24
C MET A 450 21.34 0.17 -22.92
N TYR A 451 20.69 0.93 -23.80
CA TYR A 451 19.24 0.83 -23.97
C TYR A 451 18.98 -0.27 -25.00
N THR A 452 18.38 -1.38 -24.58
CA THR A 452 17.86 -2.36 -25.54
C THR A 452 16.47 -1.92 -25.96
N VAL A 453 16.38 -1.22 -27.09
CA VAL A 453 15.10 -1.00 -27.78
C VAL A 453 14.63 -2.34 -28.34
N ARG A 454 13.58 -2.92 -27.76
CA ARG A 454 12.90 -4.07 -28.37
C ARG A 454 11.84 -3.55 -29.34
N ARG A 455 12.25 -3.32 -30.60
CA ARG A 455 11.30 -3.10 -31.70
C ARG A 455 10.52 -4.39 -31.94
N MET A 456 9.19 -4.30 -31.84
CA MET A 456 8.33 -5.11 -32.68
C MET A 456 8.57 -4.71 -34.14
N SER A 457 8.93 -5.67 -34.98
CA SER A 457 8.29 -5.84 -36.28
C SER A 457 8.71 -7.18 -36.88
N THR A 458 7.70 -7.90 -37.34
CA THR A 458 7.72 -8.84 -38.45
C THR A 458 8.82 -8.54 -39.48
N SER A 459 9.59 -9.56 -39.88
CA SER A 459 9.47 -10.13 -41.23
C SER A 459 10.43 -11.28 -41.48
N THR A 460 9.89 -12.28 -42.17
CA THR A 460 10.50 -13.20 -43.12
C THR A 460 11.89 -12.80 -43.65
N GLN A 461 12.75 -13.80 -43.69
CA GLN A 461 14.10 -13.83 -44.28
C GLN A 461 14.19 -13.15 -45.65
N THR A 462 15.21 -12.31 -45.85
CA THR A 462 15.81 -12.10 -47.16
C THR A 462 16.98 -13.06 -47.35
N ARG A 463 16.99 -13.76 -48.48
CA ARG A 463 18.21 -14.34 -49.06
C ARG A 463 18.64 -13.44 -50.22
N ALA A 464 19.92 -13.09 -50.21
CA ALA A 464 20.59 -12.08 -51.01
C ALA A 464 20.41 -12.21 -52.54
N SER A 465 20.50 -11.07 -53.26
CA SER A 465 21.56 -10.81 -54.25
C SER A 465 21.35 -9.50 -55.03
N VAL A 466 22.41 -8.69 -55.06
CA VAL A 466 22.95 -7.88 -56.17
C VAL A 466 22.14 -6.70 -56.74
N SER A 467 22.85 -5.57 -56.78
CA SER A 467 22.59 -4.28 -57.42
C SER A 467 22.01 -4.32 -58.84
N ALA A 468 21.08 -3.42 -59.16
CA ALA A 468 21.32 -2.23 -59.98
C ALA A 468 20.02 -1.68 -60.62
N ALA A 469 19.86 -0.37 -60.48
CA ALA A 469 19.32 0.58 -61.45
C ALA A 469 17.86 0.50 -61.98
N THR A 470 17.25 1.69 -61.92
CA THR A 470 16.30 2.30 -62.89
C THR A 470 14.86 1.79 -62.96
N SER A 471 13.94 2.64 -62.50
CA SER A 471 12.56 2.84 -62.99
C SER A 471 12.53 3.14 -64.50
N PRO A 472 11.36 3.33 -65.15
CA PRO A 472 9.95 3.03 -64.80
C PRO A 472 9.26 2.22 -65.92
N ILE A 473 7.95 1.89 -65.81
CA ILE A 473 6.93 1.97 -66.87
C ILE A 473 5.59 1.42 -66.35
N SER A 474 4.55 1.92 -67.00
CA SER A 474 3.20 2.23 -66.58
C SER A 474 2.12 1.38 -67.29
N VAL A 475 0.91 1.39 -66.72
CA VAL A 475 -0.43 1.20 -67.33
C VAL A 475 -0.79 -0.16 -67.96
N THR A 476 -1.85 -0.83 -67.50
CA THR A 476 -3.17 -0.93 -68.19
C THR A 476 -4.11 -2.04 -67.63
N ALA A 477 -5.32 -1.59 -67.29
CA ALA A 477 -6.67 -2.11 -67.59
C ALA A 477 -7.07 -3.60 -67.42
N SER A 478 -8.24 -3.74 -66.78
CA SER A 478 -9.16 -4.90 -66.59
C SER A 478 -9.76 -5.46 -67.91
N PRO A 479 -10.82 -6.32 -67.93
CA PRO A 479 -11.51 -7.13 -66.90
C PRO A 479 -11.87 -8.59 -67.38
N ALA A 480 -12.60 -9.33 -66.51
CA ALA A 480 -13.76 -10.20 -66.82
C ALA A 480 -13.69 -11.72 -66.51
N LEU A 481 -14.74 -12.11 -65.75
CA LEU A 481 -15.50 -13.35 -65.73
C LEU A 481 -14.97 -14.68 -65.12
N ALA A 482 -15.58 -14.98 -63.97
CA ALA A 482 -16.43 -16.16 -63.69
C ALA A 482 -15.81 -17.56 -63.50
N ALA A 483 -15.99 -18.03 -62.26
CA ALA A 483 -16.41 -19.38 -61.84
C ALA A 483 -15.64 -20.60 -62.36
N ARG A 484 -14.83 -21.22 -61.49
CA ARG A 484 -14.90 -22.66 -61.20
C ARG A 484 -14.02 -23.05 -60.00
N THR A 485 -14.62 -23.86 -59.15
CA THR A 485 -13.99 -24.73 -58.15
C THR A 485 -12.81 -25.51 -58.72
N LYS A 486 -11.66 -25.51 -58.02
CA LYS A 486 -10.79 -26.68 -57.87
C LYS A 486 -9.76 -26.49 -56.76
N ALA A 487 -9.59 -27.57 -56.02
CA ALA A 487 -8.60 -27.80 -55.00
C ALA A 487 -7.17 -27.45 -55.44
N SER A 488 -6.37 -26.96 -54.49
CA SER A 488 -4.91 -27.07 -54.55
C SER A 488 -4.38 -27.60 -53.23
N SER A 489 -3.95 -28.84 -53.28
CA SER A 489 -3.11 -29.55 -52.32
C SER A 489 -1.88 -28.75 -51.87
N SER A 490 -1.60 -28.71 -50.56
CA SER A 490 -0.24 -28.53 -50.06
C SER A 490 0.21 -29.82 -49.37
N SER A 491 1.10 -30.54 -50.02
CA SER A 491 1.77 -31.72 -49.50
C SER A 491 2.69 -31.37 -48.33
N THR A 492 2.26 -31.61 -47.09
CA THR A 492 3.19 -31.76 -45.97
C THR A 492 3.89 -33.11 -46.08
N SER A 493 5.14 -33.08 -46.53
CA SER A 493 6.07 -34.21 -46.40
C SER A 493 6.16 -34.64 -44.94
N SER A 494 5.51 -35.76 -44.59
CA SER A 494 5.63 -36.39 -43.28
C SER A 494 7.06 -36.87 -43.12
N ARG A 495 7.79 -36.30 -42.16
CA ARG A 495 9.16 -36.72 -41.82
C ARG A 495 9.12 -38.21 -41.44
N LYS A 496 9.63 -39.10 -42.30
CA LYS A 496 9.66 -40.54 -42.02
C LYS A 496 10.67 -40.81 -40.90
N TYR A 497 10.15 -41.14 -39.71
CA TYR A 497 10.97 -41.61 -38.61
C TYR A 497 11.26 -43.13 -38.76
N PRO A 498 12.40 -43.63 -38.25
CA PRO A 498 12.62 -45.06 -38.07
C PRO A 498 11.52 -45.67 -37.17
N ALA A 499 11.14 -46.93 -37.37
CA ALA A 499 9.98 -47.57 -36.71
C ALA A 499 9.87 -47.30 -35.18
N LYS A 500 11.00 -47.37 -34.46
CA LYS A 500 11.07 -47.09 -33.01
C LYS A 500 10.81 -45.62 -32.64
N LYS A 501 11.23 -44.66 -33.49
CA LYS A 501 10.96 -43.23 -33.32
C LYS A 501 9.53 -42.88 -33.76
N SER A 502 9.01 -43.51 -34.81
CA SER A 502 7.60 -43.35 -35.22
C SER A 502 6.65 -43.81 -34.12
N PHE A 503 6.93 -44.95 -33.49
CA PHE A 503 6.14 -45.44 -32.36
C PHE A 503 6.13 -44.45 -31.18
N LEU A 504 7.29 -43.88 -30.82
CA LEU A 504 7.36 -42.87 -29.75
C LEU A 504 6.69 -41.55 -30.14
N TYR A 505 6.76 -41.17 -31.42
CA TYR A 505 6.09 -39.97 -31.94
C TYR A 505 4.57 -40.09 -31.81
N GLU A 506 4.00 -41.19 -32.30
CA GLU A 506 2.56 -41.48 -32.16
C GLU A 506 2.13 -41.58 -30.70
N LYS A 507 2.96 -42.20 -29.84
CA LYS A 507 2.68 -42.27 -28.40
C LYS A 507 2.66 -40.88 -27.76
N TYR A 508 3.59 -40.00 -28.11
CA TYR A 508 3.66 -38.63 -27.59
C TYR A 508 2.51 -37.76 -28.10
N LEU A 509 2.09 -37.96 -29.35
CA LEU A 509 0.90 -37.32 -29.90
C LEU A 509 -0.34 -37.65 -29.07
N ARG A 510 -0.58 -38.95 -28.80
CA ARG A 510 -1.69 -39.41 -27.95
C ARG A 510 -1.66 -38.85 -26.53
N LEU A 511 -0.48 -38.75 -25.91
CA LEU A 511 -0.36 -38.15 -24.57
C LEU A 511 -0.80 -36.68 -24.52
N LEU A 512 -0.68 -35.93 -25.62
CA LEU A 512 -1.10 -34.54 -25.69
C LEU A 512 -2.54 -34.36 -26.16
N THR A 513 -3.07 -35.30 -26.95
CA THR A 513 -4.43 -35.20 -27.52
C THR A 513 -5.49 -35.90 -26.69
N ASP A 514 -5.16 -37.01 -26.05
CA ASP A 514 -6.15 -37.91 -25.45
C ASP A 514 -6.30 -37.66 -23.93
N SER A 515 -5.36 -36.95 -23.32
CA SER A 515 -5.36 -36.66 -21.87
C SER A 515 -6.09 -35.35 -21.55
N GLN A 516 -7.00 -35.39 -20.56
CA GLN A 516 -7.70 -34.18 -20.11
C GLN A 516 -6.78 -33.16 -19.42
N MET A 517 -5.70 -33.62 -18.79
CA MET A 517 -4.66 -32.75 -18.24
C MET A 517 -3.27 -33.33 -18.51
N VAL A 518 -2.36 -32.46 -18.93
CA VAL A 518 -0.94 -32.77 -19.11
C VAL A 518 -0.10 -31.76 -18.37
N VAL A 519 0.63 -32.19 -17.33
CA VAL A 519 1.60 -31.35 -16.61
C VAL A 519 3.01 -31.67 -17.09
N VAL A 520 3.75 -30.64 -17.48
CA VAL A 520 5.15 -30.73 -17.91
C VAL A 520 6.06 -30.51 -16.71
N LEU A 521 6.86 -31.52 -16.40
CA LEU A 521 7.82 -31.52 -15.30
C LEU A 521 9.24 -31.61 -15.85
N GLN A 522 10.12 -30.73 -15.41
CA GLN A 522 11.57 -30.91 -15.59
C GLN A 522 12.08 -31.84 -14.48
N HIS A 523 12.92 -32.82 -14.82
CA HIS A 523 13.56 -33.65 -13.81
C HIS A 523 15.07 -33.46 -13.80
N ASN A 524 15.67 -33.37 -12.62
CA ASN A 524 17.11 -33.17 -12.42
C ASN A 524 17.70 -34.38 -11.69
N ASN A 525 18.47 -35.22 -12.41
CA ASN A 525 19.19 -36.39 -11.87
C ASN A 525 18.34 -37.49 -11.17
N LEU A 526 17.04 -37.62 -11.48
CA LEU A 526 16.27 -38.78 -11.01
C LEU A 526 16.77 -40.09 -11.65
N SER A 527 17.10 -41.06 -10.80
CA SER A 527 17.41 -42.43 -11.20
C SER A 527 16.17 -43.18 -11.70
N VAL A 528 16.39 -44.28 -12.44
CA VAL A 528 15.32 -45.16 -12.92
C VAL A 528 14.51 -45.74 -11.75
N ALA A 529 15.17 -46.04 -10.62
CA ALA A 529 14.51 -46.57 -9.42
C ALA A 529 13.58 -45.53 -8.76
N GLU A 530 14.00 -44.26 -8.71
CA GLU A 530 13.19 -43.19 -8.15
C GLU A 530 11.96 -42.88 -9.02
N LEU A 531 12.13 -42.82 -10.34
CA LEU A 531 11.01 -42.67 -11.27
C LEU A 531 10.03 -43.86 -11.20
N ALA A 532 10.54 -45.08 -10.99
CA ALA A 532 9.70 -46.26 -10.79
C ALA A 532 8.90 -46.17 -9.48
N LYS A 533 9.50 -45.67 -8.39
CA LYS A 533 8.82 -45.43 -7.12
C LYS A 533 7.70 -44.41 -7.25
N VAL A 534 7.96 -43.25 -7.88
CA VAL A 534 6.92 -42.22 -8.10
C VAL A 534 5.77 -42.77 -8.95
N ARG A 535 6.05 -43.58 -9.99
CA ARG A 535 5.01 -44.25 -10.77
C ARG A 535 4.19 -45.23 -9.95
N SER A 536 4.83 -45.99 -9.06
CA SER A 536 4.15 -46.91 -8.14
C SER A 536 3.22 -46.16 -7.19
N ASP A 537 3.68 -45.04 -6.64
CA ASP A 537 2.90 -44.21 -5.71
C ASP A 537 1.69 -43.56 -6.40
N ILE A 538 1.85 -43.09 -7.64
CA ILE A 538 0.73 -42.60 -8.46
C ILE A 538 -0.26 -43.74 -8.75
N ALA A 539 0.24 -44.93 -9.10
CA ALA A 539 -0.60 -46.09 -9.37
C ALA A 539 -1.37 -46.58 -8.13
N ALA A 540 -0.86 -46.33 -6.92
CA ALA A 540 -1.50 -46.70 -5.65
C ALA A 540 -2.68 -45.80 -5.25
N LEU A 541 -2.89 -44.65 -5.92
CA LEU A 541 -4.01 -43.76 -5.64
C LEU A 541 -5.36 -44.43 -5.92
N LYS A 542 -6.29 -44.28 -4.98
CA LYS A 542 -7.69 -44.73 -5.14
C LYS A 542 -8.41 -43.80 -6.12
N LEU A 543 -9.11 -44.39 -7.08
CA LEU A 543 -9.96 -43.65 -8.01
C LEU A 543 -11.33 -43.38 -7.36
N PRO A 544 -11.98 -42.25 -7.68
CA PRO A 544 -13.39 -42.03 -7.35
C PRO A 544 -14.29 -43.09 -8.00
N GLU A 545 -15.44 -43.38 -7.40
CA GLU A 545 -16.43 -44.34 -7.94
C GLU A 545 -16.82 -43.96 -9.38
N GLY A 546 -16.80 -44.94 -10.29
CA GLY A 546 -17.18 -44.76 -11.69
C GLY A 546 -16.05 -44.36 -12.66
N GLN A 547 -14.81 -44.18 -12.21
CA GLN A 547 -13.67 -43.85 -13.08
C GLN A 547 -12.69 -45.00 -13.26
N THR A 548 -12.13 -45.16 -14.46
CA THR A 548 -11.31 -46.31 -14.85
C THR A 548 -9.85 -45.99 -15.17
N ALA A 549 -9.50 -44.72 -15.44
CA ALA A 549 -8.17 -44.32 -15.89
C ALA A 549 -7.38 -43.59 -14.79
N LYS A 550 -6.17 -44.10 -14.47
CA LYS A 550 -5.25 -43.48 -13.50
C LYS A 550 -4.30 -42.49 -14.18
N ALA A 551 -3.82 -41.51 -13.42
CA ALA A 551 -2.74 -40.65 -13.88
C ALA A 551 -1.46 -41.44 -14.21
N SER A 552 -0.69 -40.99 -15.19
CA SER A 552 0.54 -41.66 -15.62
C SER A 552 1.69 -40.69 -15.81
N LEU A 553 2.89 -41.07 -15.34
CA LEU A 553 4.11 -40.28 -15.46
C LEU A 553 5.04 -40.86 -16.53
N THR A 554 5.16 -40.20 -17.68
CA THR A 554 5.96 -40.66 -18.81
C THR A 554 7.18 -39.76 -19.04
N VAL A 555 8.39 -40.33 -19.06
CA VAL A 555 9.61 -39.60 -19.45
C VAL A 555 9.66 -39.48 -20.97
N VAL A 556 9.86 -38.26 -21.47
CA VAL A 556 9.77 -37.96 -22.90
C VAL A 556 11.06 -37.37 -23.45
N ARG A 557 11.35 -37.65 -24.72
CA ARG A 557 12.47 -37.02 -25.42
C ARG A 557 12.06 -35.64 -25.89
N ALA A 558 12.57 -34.60 -25.24
CA ALA A 558 12.26 -33.19 -25.53
C ALA A 558 12.30 -32.85 -27.03
N GLY A 559 13.33 -33.29 -27.75
CA GLY A 559 13.45 -33.03 -29.20
C GLY A 559 12.37 -33.70 -30.06
N LEU A 560 11.88 -34.87 -29.68
CA LEU A 560 10.77 -35.55 -30.38
C LEU A 560 9.42 -34.95 -29.96
N MET A 561 9.26 -34.58 -28.70
CA MET A 561 8.05 -33.90 -28.20
C MET A 561 7.85 -32.54 -28.87
N LYS A 562 8.93 -31.74 -29.05
CA LYS A 562 8.86 -30.49 -29.84
C LYS A 562 8.40 -30.71 -31.28
N ALA A 563 8.71 -31.86 -31.87
CA ALA A 563 8.25 -32.18 -33.22
C ALA A 563 6.76 -32.55 -33.26
N VAL A 564 6.23 -33.13 -32.18
CA VAL A 564 4.80 -33.41 -32.01
C VAL A 564 4.02 -32.11 -31.77
N THR A 565 4.47 -31.24 -30.86
CA THR A 565 3.81 -29.95 -30.59
C THR A 565 3.83 -29.03 -31.81
N ARG A 566 4.83 -29.13 -32.69
CA ARG A 566 4.84 -28.41 -33.98
C ARG A 566 3.79 -28.91 -34.97
N GLN A 567 3.47 -30.20 -34.96
CA GLN A 567 2.36 -30.72 -35.76
C GLN A 567 1.02 -30.20 -35.24
N LEU A 568 0.92 -29.99 -33.93
CA LEU A 568 -0.24 -29.39 -33.26
C LEU A 568 -0.15 -27.86 -33.16
N ALA A 569 0.74 -27.20 -33.90
CA ALA A 569 0.99 -25.75 -33.75
C ALA A 569 -0.21 -24.87 -34.14
N SER A 570 -1.22 -25.42 -34.81
CA SER A 570 -2.52 -24.74 -35.01
C SER A 570 -3.27 -24.50 -33.68
N ASN A 571 -2.88 -25.18 -32.60
CA ASN A 571 -3.38 -24.95 -31.26
C ASN A 571 -2.45 -23.96 -30.50
N PRO A 572 -2.93 -22.77 -30.12
CA PRO A 572 -2.12 -21.75 -29.45
C PRO A 572 -1.45 -22.22 -28.15
N ALA A 573 -2.07 -23.14 -27.40
CA ALA A 573 -1.48 -23.70 -26.20
C ALA A 573 -0.27 -24.59 -26.50
N MET A 574 -0.29 -25.33 -27.62
CA MET A 574 0.81 -26.20 -28.04
C MET A 574 1.98 -25.41 -28.60
N GLU A 575 1.71 -24.28 -29.25
CA GLU A 575 2.72 -23.32 -29.68
C GLU A 575 3.42 -22.68 -28.47
N ALA A 576 2.63 -22.19 -27.52
CA ALA A 576 3.14 -21.57 -26.29
C ALA A 576 3.85 -22.57 -25.34
N LEU A 577 3.62 -23.87 -25.47
CA LEU A 577 4.32 -24.92 -24.69
C LEU A 577 5.76 -25.18 -25.17
N GLN A 578 6.09 -24.86 -26.43
CA GLN A 578 7.39 -25.21 -27.03
C GLN A 578 8.63 -24.70 -26.27
N PRO A 579 8.64 -23.48 -25.70
CA PRO A 579 9.77 -22.97 -24.93
C PRO A 579 10.07 -23.79 -23.67
N ALA A 580 9.04 -24.35 -23.02
CA ALA A 580 9.17 -25.13 -21.78
C ALA A 580 9.76 -26.54 -22.01
N LEU A 581 9.78 -27.03 -23.26
CA LEU A 581 10.24 -28.39 -23.59
C LEU A 581 11.76 -28.47 -23.77
N SER A 582 12.56 -27.99 -22.81
CA SER A 582 14.03 -28.06 -22.85
C SER A 582 14.62 -28.88 -21.70
N GLY A 583 15.59 -29.75 -22.00
CA GLY A 583 16.23 -30.61 -21.00
C GLY A 583 15.50 -31.94 -20.76
N PRO A 584 15.76 -32.62 -19.64
CA PRO A 584 15.08 -33.86 -19.26
C PRO A 584 13.65 -33.57 -18.80
N ILE A 585 12.65 -34.08 -19.54
CA ILE A 585 11.24 -33.78 -19.32
C ILE A 585 10.46 -35.06 -19.00
N ALA A 586 9.57 -34.98 -18.03
CA ALA A 586 8.52 -35.95 -17.77
C ALA A 586 7.14 -35.29 -17.92
N LEU A 587 6.18 -36.03 -18.46
CA LEU A 587 4.79 -35.62 -18.57
C LEU A 587 3.95 -36.41 -17.57
N LEU A 588 3.23 -35.69 -16.73
CA LEU A 588 2.17 -36.25 -15.90
C LEU A 588 0.84 -36.06 -16.62
N THR A 589 0.24 -37.15 -17.05
CA THR A 589 -1.05 -37.17 -17.76
C THR A 589 -2.15 -37.63 -16.81
N CYS A 590 -3.32 -37.01 -16.88
CA CYS A 590 -4.46 -37.32 -16.02
C CYS A 590 -5.77 -37.17 -16.80
N GLU A 591 -6.64 -38.17 -16.67
CA GLU A 591 -8.01 -38.15 -17.23
C GLU A 591 -9.07 -37.82 -16.17
N THR A 592 -8.71 -37.90 -14.88
CA THR A 592 -9.60 -37.67 -13.74
C THR A 592 -9.35 -36.29 -13.11
N LEU A 593 -10.26 -35.34 -13.32
CA LEU A 593 -10.12 -33.97 -12.80
C LEU A 593 -10.91 -33.71 -11.50
N THR A 594 -11.16 -34.72 -10.67
CA THR A 594 -11.85 -34.45 -9.39
C THR A 594 -10.92 -33.75 -8.39
N PRO A 595 -11.39 -32.75 -7.62
CA PRO A 595 -10.54 -32.04 -6.66
C PRO A 595 -9.82 -32.95 -5.65
N ALA A 596 -10.51 -34.00 -5.17
CA ALA A 596 -9.95 -34.97 -4.24
C ALA A 596 -8.83 -35.81 -4.87
N TYR A 597 -9.00 -36.28 -6.11
CA TYR A 597 -7.98 -37.07 -6.80
C TYR A 597 -6.79 -36.22 -7.22
N LEU A 598 -7.03 -35.01 -7.75
CA LEU A 598 -5.97 -34.06 -8.10
C LEU A 598 -5.15 -33.65 -6.88
N SER A 599 -5.79 -33.43 -5.73
CA SER A 599 -5.08 -33.17 -4.47
C SER A 599 -4.20 -34.36 -4.06
N ALA A 600 -4.71 -35.59 -4.12
CA ALA A 600 -3.93 -36.78 -3.77
C ALA A 600 -2.77 -37.00 -4.74
N LEU A 601 -2.98 -36.71 -6.03
CA LEU A 601 -1.98 -36.79 -7.09
C LEU A 601 -0.86 -35.76 -6.88
N PHE A 602 -1.19 -34.49 -6.67
CA PHE A 602 -0.18 -33.46 -6.45
C PHE A 602 0.57 -33.69 -5.13
N ASN A 603 -0.07 -34.20 -4.07
CA ASN A 603 0.64 -34.60 -2.86
C ASN A 603 1.68 -35.72 -3.09
N VAL A 604 1.42 -36.67 -4.02
CA VAL A 604 2.43 -37.68 -4.41
C VAL A 604 3.59 -37.01 -5.13
N VAL A 605 3.31 -36.05 -6.01
CA VAL A 605 4.35 -35.30 -6.73
C VAL A 605 5.14 -34.39 -5.78
N ASP A 606 4.49 -33.68 -4.86
CA ASP A 606 5.11 -32.82 -3.83
C ASP A 606 6.07 -33.59 -2.92
N ARG A 607 5.67 -34.80 -2.51
CA ARG A 607 6.58 -35.69 -1.76
C ARG A 607 7.81 -36.08 -2.57
N ALA A 608 7.65 -36.24 -3.89
CA ALA A 608 8.76 -36.48 -4.80
C ALA A 608 9.59 -35.21 -5.10
N LEU A 609 9.03 -34.01 -4.89
CA LEU A 609 9.72 -32.71 -4.96
C LEU A 609 10.62 -32.43 -3.74
N GLY A 610 10.49 -33.22 -2.67
CA GLY A 610 11.21 -33.01 -1.41
C GLY A 610 10.45 -32.16 -0.40
N HIS A 611 9.21 -31.77 -0.70
CA HIS A 611 8.33 -31.08 0.24
C HIS A 611 7.62 -32.11 1.13
N VAL A 612 8.21 -32.39 2.29
CA VAL A 612 7.48 -33.05 3.38
C VAL A 612 6.89 -31.92 4.25
N PRO A 613 5.57 -31.72 4.31
CA PRO A 613 5.01 -30.76 5.26
C PRO A 613 5.35 -31.23 6.68
N PRO A 614 5.91 -30.37 7.56
CA PRO A 614 6.28 -30.78 8.90
C PRO A 614 5.03 -31.21 9.66
N ARG A 615 5.08 -32.38 10.30
CA ARG A 615 4.03 -32.82 11.22
C ARG A 615 4.06 -31.85 12.41
N ALA A 616 2.91 -31.29 12.79
CA ALA A 616 2.82 -30.39 13.93
C ALA A 616 3.46 -31.05 15.16
N PRO A 617 4.48 -30.43 15.78
CA PRO A 617 5.08 -31.00 16.98
C PRO A 617 4.06 -30.91 18.13
N ALA A 618 4.15 -31.84 19.07
CA ALA A 618 3.39 -31.76 20.31
C ALA A 618 3.74 -30.44 21.05
N MET A 619 2.77 -29.89 21.80
CA MET A 619 2.95 -28.62 22.51
C MET A 619 4.26 -28.59 23.29
N GLY A 620 5.11 -27.60 22.95
CA GLY A 620 6.40 -27.36 23.62
C GLY A 620 7.65 -27.80 22.86
N ALA A 621 7.54 -28.44 21.68
CA ALA A 621 8.72 -28.77 20.86
C ALA A 621 8.86 -27.84 19.63
N LYS A 622 10.10 -27.40 19.34
CA LYS A 622 10.44 -26.58 18.17
C LYS A 622 10.18 -27.36 16.86
N PHE A 623 9.69 -26.67 15.83
CA PHE A 623 9.60 -27.20 14.48
C PHE A 623 11.00 -27.61 13.98
N PRO A 624 11.16 -28.76 13.29
CA PRO A 624 12.45 -29.12 12.71
C PRO A 624 12.81 -28.11 11.61
N GLU A 625 14.06 -27.63 11.60
CA GLU A 625 14.60 -26.84 10.50
C GLU A 625 14.57 -27.67 9.21
N THR A 626 13.71 -27.27 8.26
CA THR A 626 13.72 -27.86 6.92
C THR A 626 14.94 -27.36 6.14
N ALA A 627 15.92 -28.24 5.97
CA ALA A 627 17.03 -28.03 5.04
C ALA A 627 16.51 -27.83 3.61
N VAL A 628 16.99 -26.78 2.93
CA VAL A 628 16.67 -26.48 1.54
C VAL A 628 17.22 -27.58 0.63
N ALA A 629 16.37 -28.54 0.24
CA ALA A 629 16.72 -29.53 -0.76
C ALA A 629 16.55 -28.94 -2.17
N ASN A 630 17.58 -29.11 -3.01
CA ASN A 630 17.51 -28.77 -4.43
C ASN A 630 16.39 -29.61 -5.10
N PRO A 631 15.33 -29.01 -5.68
CA PRO A 631 14.15 -29.76 -6.13
C PRO A 631 14.49 -30.73 -7.28
N ARG A 632 14.20 -32.02 -7.11
CA ARG A 632 14.54 -33.08 -8.09
C ARG A 632 13.56 -33.17 -9.26
N LEU A 633 12.35 -32.66 -9.09
CA LEU A 633 11.34 -32.41 -10.13
C LEU A 633 10.96 -30.92 -10.06
N VAL A 634 10.59 -30.30 -11.17
CA VAL A 634 10.16 -28.89 -11.20
C VAL A 634 9.00 -28.77 -12.18
N PRO A 635 7.81 -28.30 -11.76
CA PRO A 635 6.71 -28.06 -12.67
C PRO A 635 6.98 -26.83 -13.55
N LEU A 636 6.80 -26.98 -14.86
CA LEU A 636 7.05 -25.91 -15.84
C LEU A 636 5.76 -25.30 -16.39
N ALA A 637 4.78 -26.15 -16.71
CA ALA A 637 3.51 -25.75 -17.31
C ALA A 637 2.48 -26.88 -17.18
N ALA A 638 1.19 -26.56 -17.31
CA ALA A 638 0.15 -27.56 -17.52
C ALA A 638 -0.74 -27.17 -18.70
N VAL A 639 -1.21 -28.18 -19.44
CA VAL A 639 -2.24 -28.02 -20.46
C VAL A 639 -3.49 -28.74 -19.99
N LEU A 640 -4.61 -28.02 -19.96
CA LEU A 640 -5.94 -28.55 -19.62
C LEU A 640 -6.79 -28.65 -20.89
N GLU A 641 -7.53 -29.75 -21.03
CA GLU A 641 -8.43 -30.07 -22.15
C GLU A 641 -7.79 -29.86 -23.53
N GLY A 642 -6.46 -30.04 -23.61
CA GLY A 642 -5.68 -29.89 -24.84
C GLY A 642 -5.52 -28.46 -25.37
N ASN A 643 -6.20 -27.44 -24.84
CA ASN A 643 -6.24 -26.09 -25.44
C ASN A 643 -6.00 -24.92 -24.47
N ARG A 644 -5.90 -25.18 -23.15
CA ARG A 644 -5.66 -24.15 -22.13
C ARG A 644 -4.31 -24.36 -21.48
N LEU A 645 -3.38 -23.42 -21.69
CA LEU A 645 -2.06 -23.43 -21.06
C LEU A 645 -2.11 -22.67 -19.71
N LEU A 646 -1.69 -23.34 -18.65
CA LEU A 646 -1.43 -22.75 -17.33
C LEU A 646 0.09 -22.65 -17.16
N GLN A 647 0.61 -21.43 -17.05
CA GLN A 647 2.03 -21.20 -16.81
C GLN A 647 2.32 -21.22 -15.31
N VAL A 648 3.36 -21.96 -14.91
CA VAL A 648 3.85 -21.96 -13.54
C VAL A 648 4.94 -20.87 -13.45
N PRO A 649 4.75 -19.80 -12.68
CA PRO A 649 5.74 -18.72 -12.59
C PRO A 649 7.06 -19.25 -12.02
N GLN A 650 8.15 -19.06 -12.76
CA GLN A 650 9.49 -19.35 -12.25
C GLN A 650 10.05 -18.08 -11.60
N SER A 651 10.13 -18.06 -10.26
CA SER A 651 10.90 -17.02 -9.56
C SER A 651 12.38 -17.19 -9.91
N ARG A 652 13.06 -16.08 -10.20
CA ARG A 652 14.52 -16.03 -10.43
C ARG A 652 15.34 -15.94 -9.13
N ASP A 653 14.69 -16.01 -7.97
CA ASP A 653 15.39 -16.09 -6.69
C ASP A 653 15.92 -17.51 -6.47
N VAL A 654 17.24 -17.62 -6.31
CA VAL A 654 17.92 -18.86 -5.91
C VAL A 654 17.42 -19.23 -4.50
N GLY A 655 16.36 -20.04 -4.42
CA GLY A 655 15.86 -20.57 -3.14
C GLY A 655 14.35 -20.82 -3.04
N ARG A 656 13.50 -20.35 -3.96
CA ARG A 656 12.04 -20.65 -3.94
C ARG A 656 11.65 -21.62 -5.05
N ILE A 657 11.31 -22.84 -4.66
CA ILE A 657 10.77 -23.89 -5.54
C ILE A 657 9.39 -23.42 -6.02
N GLY A 658 9.12 -23.45 -7.33
CA GLY A 658 7.78 -23.15 -7.86
C GLY A 658 6.76 -24.13 -7.28
N SER A 659 5.83 -23.63 -6.45
CA SER A 659 4.89 -24.47 -5.71
C SER A 659 3.78 -25.00 -6.62
N LEU A 660 3.56 -26.32 -6.60
CA LEU A 660 2.37 -26.95 -7.20
C LEU A 660 1.06 -26.37 -6.63
N ASP A 661 1.11 -25.70 -5.48
CA ASP A 661 -0.03 -25.01 -4.86
C ASP A 661 -0.65 -23.94 -5.75
N THR A 662 0.16 -23.19 -6.51
CA THR A 662 -0.36 -22.15 -7.43
C THR A 662 -1.10 -22.79 -8.60
N LEU A 663 -0.55 -23.89 -9.13
CA LEU A 663 -1.17 -24.66 -10.20
C LEU A 663 -2.44 -25.36 -9.68
N ARG A 664 -2.40 -25.89 -8.46
CA ARG A 664 -3.53 -26.51 -7.77
C ARG A 664 -4.66 -25.50 -7.55
N ALA A 665 -4.37 -24.30 -7.06
CA ALA A 665 -5.35 -23.25 -6.85
C ALA A 665 -6.02 -22.82 -8.17
N GLN A 666 -5.23 -22.68 -9.25
CA GLN A 666 -5.76 -22.34 -10.57
C GLN A 666 -6.65 -23.44 -11.14
N ILE A 667 -6.23 -24.71 -11.05
CA ILE A 667 -7.01 -25.85 -11.57
C ILE A 667 -8.28 -26.07 -10.73
N VAL A 668 -8.19 -26.03 -9.40
CA VAL A 668 -9.35 -26.16 -8.51
C VAL A 668 -10.32 -25.00 -8.71
N GLY A 669 -9.84 -23.77 -8.87
CA GLY A 669 -10.68 -22.61 -9.18
C GLY A 669 -11.43 -22.74 -10.51
N LEU A 670 -10.79 -23.31 -11.54
CA LEU A 670 -11.43 -23.57 -12.83
C LEU A 670 -12.50 -24.66 -12.77
N LEU A 671 -12.21 -25.76 -12.08
CA LEU A 671 -13.12 -26.91 -11.91
C LEU A 671 -14.29 -26.63 -10.95
N SER A 672 -14.13 -25.64 -10.06
CA SER A 672 -15.18 -25.19 -9.13
C SER A 672 -16.10 -24.13 -9.74
N SER A 673 -15.92 -23.78 -11.02
CA SER A 673 -16.80 -22.84 -11.71
C SER A 673 -18.19 -23.48 -11.98
N PRO A 674 -19.31 -22.76 -11.73
CA PRO A 674 -20.67 -23.33 -11.85
C PRO A 674 -21.01 -23.88 -13.25
N GLY A 675 -20.35 -23.40 -14.31
CA GLY A 675 -20.59 -23.85 -15.68
C GLY A 675 -20.25 -25.32 -15.95
N GLN A 676 -19.24 -25.89 -15.25
CA GLN A 676 -18.92 -27.31 -15.36
C GLN A 676 -19.71 -28.19 -14.37
N GLN A 677 -20.09 -27.65 -13.20
CA GLN A 677 -21.05 -28.33 -12.32
C GLN A 677 -22.42 -28.47 -13.00
N LEU A 678 -22.85 -27.47 -13.79
CA LEU A 678 -24.07 -27.54 -14.59
C LEU A 678 -23.97 -28.61 -15.68
N ALA A 679 -22.84 -28.74 -16.38
CA ALA A 679 -22.64 -29.80 -17.38
C ALA A 679 -22.57 -31.21 -16.75
N GLY A 680 -21.99 -31.33 -15.55
CA GLY A 680 -21.97 -32.57 -14.76
C GLY A 680 -23.36 -32.99 -14.29
N VAL A 681 -24.15 -32.05 -13.76
CA VAL A 681 -25.54 -32.30 -13.32
C VAL A 681 -26.46 -32.58 -14.52
N LEU A 682 -26.28 -31.88 -15.65
CA LEU A 682 -27.05 -32.10 -16.88
C LEU A 682 -26.72 -33.43 -17.57
N SER A 683 -25.49 -33.96 -17.41
CA SER A 683 -25.11 -35.28 -17.95
C SER A 683 -25.58 -36.46 -17.09
N GLN A 684 -25.92 -36.23 -15.82
CA GLN A 684 -26.36 -37.27 -14.88
C GLN A 684 -27.90 -37.40 -14.77
N ALA A 685 -28.66 -36.43 -15.28
CA ALA A 685 -30.11 -36.47 -15.25
C ALA A 685 -30.67 -37.26 -16.46
N SER A 686 -30.95 -38.54 -16.27
CA SER A 686 -31.70 -39.35 -17.24
C SER A 686 -33.17 -39.50 -16.82
N GLY A 687 -34.09 -39.25 -17.75
CA GLY A 687 -35.48 -39.74 -17.73
C GLY A 687 -36.48 -39.05 -16.80
N GLN A 688 -37.67 -38.70 -17.35
CA GLN A 688 -38.98 -38.31 -16.77
C GLN A 688 -39.06 -37.28 -15.61
N GLN A 689 -38.13 -37.25 -14.66
CA GLN A 689 -38.10 -36.32 -13.52
C GLN A 689 -37.76 -34.88 -13.95
N LEU A 690 -36.98 -34.74 -15.03
CA LEU A 690 -36.67 -33.44 -15.66
C LEU A 690 -37.92 -32.80 -16.28
N ALA A 691 -38.83 -33.60 -16.86
CA ALA A 691 -40.01 -33.10 -17.56
C ALA A 691 -41.06 -32.51 -16.60
N MET A 692 -41.30 -33.15 -15.45
CA MET A 692 -42.23 -32.63 -14.44
C MET A 692 -41.71 -31.36 -13.75
N THR A 693 -40.39 -31.26 -13.56
CA THR A 693 -39.73 -30.10 -12.96
C THR A 693 -39.68 -28.91 -13.93
N LEU A 694 -39.52 -29.18 -15.23
CA LEU A 694 -39.56 -28.17 -16.28
C LEU A 694 -40.98 -27.68 -16.56
N GLU A 695 -41.99 -28.54 -16.57
CA GLU A 695 -43.39 -28.13 -16.80
C GLU A 695 -43.93 -27.27 -15.64
N GLY A 696 -43.53 -27.60 -14.40
CA GLY A 696 -43.82 -26.78 -13.21
C GLY A 696 -43.14 -25.41 -13.26
N ARG A 697 -41.85 -25.36 -13.63
CA ARG A 697 -41.11 -24.09 -13.81
C ARG A 697 -41.59 -23.30 -15.02
N LYS A 698 -42.05 -23.95 -16.08
CA LYS A 698 -42.60 -23.31 -17.28
C LYS A 698 -43.90 -22.59 -16.96
N ARG A 699 -44.81 -23.20 -16.18
CA ARG A 699 -46.02 -22.53 -15.70
C ARG A 699 -45.72 -21.35 -14.76
N ASP A 700 -44.68 -21.47 -13.94
CA ASP A 700 -44.21 -20.38 -13.06
C ASP A 700 -43.56 -19.22 -13.84
N LEU A 701 -42.86 -19.52 -14.94
CA LEU A 701 -42.25 -18.55 -15.85
C LEU A 701 -43.29 -17.88 -16.77
N GLU A 702 -44.31 -18.62 -17.21
CA GLU A 702 -45.42 -18.07 -18.01
C GLU A 702 -46.31 -17.12 -17.19
N ALA A 703 -46.34 -17.26 -15.86
CA ALA A 703 -47.10 -16.39 -14.96
C ALA A 703 -46.40 -15.05 -14.63
N LYS A 704 -45.08 -14.92 -14.86
CA LYS A 704 -44.30 -13.72 -14.54
C LYS A 704 -43.69 -13.13 -15.82
N HIS A 705 -44.34 -12.11 -16.36
CA HIS A 705 -43.86 -11.29 -17.48
C HIS A 705 -42.36 -10.95 -17.33
N PHE A 706 -41.48 -11.59 -18.10
CA PHE A 706 -40.08 -11.19 -18.20
C PHE A 706 -39.70 -10.85 -19.65
N ARG A 707 -39.25 -9.60 -19.79
CA ARG A 707 -38.41 -9.10 -20.89
C ARG A 707 -37.14 -9.95 -20.97
N ALA A 708 -36.46 -9.95 -22.12
CA ALA A 708 -35.24 -10.74 -22.32
C ALA A 708 -34.19 -10.45 -21.21
N SER A 709 -33.78 -11.49 -20.48
CA SER A 709 -32.76 -11.43 -19.43
C SER A 709 -31.52 -12.23 -19.85
N SER A 710 -30.36 -11.90 -19.30
CA SER A 710 -29.15 -12.69 -19.48
C SER A 710 -28.46 -12.99 -18.16
N CYS A 711 -27.72 -14.10 -18.14
CA CYS A 711 -26.90 -14.48 -17.00
C CYS A 711 -25.64 -13.60 -16.97
N CYS A 712 -25.55 -12.69 -15.99
CA CYS A 712 -24.47 -11.71 -15.89
C CYS A 712 -23.81 -11.75 -14.51
N SER A 713 -22.49 -11.54 -14.49
CA SER A 713 -21.78 -11.29 -13.23
C SER A 713 -21.98 -9.84 -12.79
N PHE A 714 -21.66 -9.54 -11.53
CA PHE A 714 -21.77 -8.18 -10.97
C PHE A 714 -20.97 -7.17 -11.80
N LEU A 715 -19.74 -7.53 -12.17
CA LEU A 715 -18.91 -6.70 -13.05
C LEU A 715 -19.56 -6.41 -14.40
N VAL A 716 -20.19 -7.42 -15.00
CA VAL A 716 -20.88 -7.25 -16.29
C VAL A 716 -22.09 -6.33 -16.14
N ALA A 717 -22.82 -6.43 -15.03
CA ALA A 717 -23.96 -5.57 -14.74
C ALA A 717 -23.57 -4.10 -14.54
N ILE A 718 -22.46 -3.81 -13.86
CA ILE A 718 -21.90 -2.45 -13.73
C ILE A 718 -21.52 -1.87 -15.09
N ARG A 719 -20.85 -2.66 -15.93
CA ARG A 719 -20.50 -2.25 -17.30
C ARG A 719 -21.75 -1.98 -18.14
N ASP A 720 -22.75 -2.86 -18.05
CA ASP A 720 -24.00 -2.75 -18.79
C ASP A 720 -24.77 -1.48 -18.39
N ALA A 721 -24.85 -1.18 -17.08
CA ALA A 721 -25.44 0.07 -16.60
C ALA A 721 -24.75 1.31 -17.18
N GLN A 722 -23.41 1.35 -17.17
CA GLN A 722 -22.65 2.46 -17.77
C GLN A 722 -22.86 2.56 -19.29
N ALA A 723 -22.93 1.43 -20.00
CA ALA A 723 -23.21 1.42 -21.43
C ALA A 723 -24.60 1.99 -21.75
N HIS A 724 -25.63 1.67 -20.93
CA HIS A 724 -26.96 2.27 -21.06
C HIS A 724 -26.94 3.78 -20.79
N VAL A 725 -26.20 4.25 -19.80
CA VAL A 725 -26.01 5.70 -19.56
C VAL A 725 -25.38 6.35 -20.79
N LEU A 726 -24.22 5.85 -21.23
CA LEU A 726 -23.47 6.43 -22.35
C LEU A 726 -24.27 6.43 -23.66
N THR A 727 -25.13 5.43 -23.85
CA THR A 727 -26.01 5.34 -25.02
C THR A 727 -27.15 6.35 -24.96
N SER A 728 -27.77 6.53 -23.79
CA SER A 728 -28.97 7.35 -23.63
C SER A 728 -28.67 8.84 -23.40
N ASP A 729 -27.53 9.16 -22.77
CA ASP A 729 -27.12 10.52 -22.45
C ASP A 729 -25.82 10.88 -23.19
N PRO A 730 -25.86 11.71 -24.24
CA PRO A 730 -24.67 12.16 -24.98
C PRO A 730 -23.68 12.97 -24.12
N SER A 731 -24.15 13.59 -23.03
CA SER A 731 -23.30 14.39 -22.12
C SER A 731 -22.53 13.54 -21.12
N ALA A 732 -22.85 12.25 -21.00
CA ALA A 732 -22.27 11.37 -19.99
C ALA A 732 -20.81 11.03 -20.29
N LEU A 733 -19.98 11.09 -19.25
CA LEU A 733 -18.56 10.82 -19.27
C LEU A 733 -18.22 9.79 -18.20
N VAL A 734 -17.31 8.86 -18.52
CA VAL A 734 -16.73 7.89 -17.59
C VAL A 734 -15.23 8.12 -17.52
N PHE A 735 -14.70 8.47 -16.35
CA PHE A 735 -13.29 8.80 -16.21
C PHE A 735 -12.76 8.44 -14.83
N GLY A 736 -11.44 8.26 -14.77
CA GLY A 736 -10.71 7.86 -13.57
C GLY A 736 -9.38 7.24 -13.96
N GLU A 737 -8.66 6.69 -13.00
CA GLU A 737 -7.41 6.00 -13.28
C GLU A 737 -7.69 4.71 -14.06
N ASP A 738 -6.97 4.51 -15.17
CA ASP A 738 -6.95 3.25 -15.91
C ASP A 738 -8.29 2.77 -16.53
N VAL A 739 -9.34 3.59 -16.52
CA VAL A 739 -10.67 3.23 -17.04
C VAL A 739 -10.68 2.99 -18.56
N ALA A 740 -9.77 3.60 -19.34
CA ALA A 740 -9.80 3.56 -20.79
C ALA A 740 -9.50 2.18 -21.38
N PHE A 741 -8.59 1.40 -20.76
CA PHE A 741 -8.32 0.02 -21.20
C PHE A 741 -9.37 -0.98 -20.67
N GLY A 742 -10.19 -0.53 -19.71
CA GLY A 742 -11.26 -1.32 -19.11
C GLY A 742 -11.30 -1.28 -17.58
N GLY A 743 -10.37 -0.57 -16.93
CA GLY A 743 -10.23 -0.54 -15.47
C GLY A 743 -9.53 -1.79 -14.93
N VAL A 744 -8.88 -1.66 -13.77
CA VAL A 744 -8.13 -2.76 -13.14
C VAL A 744 -9.01 -3.98 -12.82
N PHE A 745 -10.30 -3.74 -12.57
CA PHE A 745 -11.29 -4.81 -12.35
C PHE A 745 -11.92 -5.35 -13.64
N ARG A 746 -11.90 -4.58 -14.73
CA ARG A 746 -12.62 -4.75 -16.01
C ARG A 746 -14.05 -4.18 -16.05
N SER A 747 -14.41 -3.30 -15.12
CA SER A 747 -15.71 -2.63 -15.00
C SER A 747 -16.08 -1.76 -16.21
N THR A 748 -15.11 -1.23 -16.95
CA THR A 748 -15.32 -0.33 -18.10
C THR A 748 -14.81 -0.93 -19.43
N MET A 749 -14.56 -2.24 -19.46
CA MET A 749 -14.00 -2.93 -20.63
C MET A 749 -14.79 -2.63 -21.91
N ASN A 750 -14.08 -2.22 -22.97
CA ASN A 750 -14.60 -1.86 -24.29
C ASN A 750 -15.50 -0.62 -24.36
N LEU A 751 -15.77 0.09 -23.25
CA LEU A 751 -16.57 1.31 -23.30
C LEU A 751 -15.87 2.41 -24.11
N SER A 752 -14.56 2.63 -23.92
CA SER A 752 -13.78 3.61 -24.69
C SER A 752 -13.74 3.31 -26.19
N THR A 753 -13.63 2.03 -26.57
CA THR A 753 -13.71 1.62 -27.98
C THR A 753 -15.09 1.86 -28.59
N THR A 754 -16.15 1.74 -27.79
CA THR A 754 -17.54 1.84 -28.26
C THR A 754 -18.02 3.29 -28.32
N PHE A 755 -17.69 4.10 -27.32
CA PHE A 755 -18.22 5.46 -27.13
C PHE A 755 -17.20 6.58 -27.38
N GLY A 756 -15.94 6.24 -27.65
CA GLY A 756 -14.88 7.21 -27.93
C GLY A 756 -14.02 7.57 -26.72
N ARG A 757 -12.80 8.04 -26.99
CA ARG A 757 -11.82 8.47 -25.98
C ARG A 757 -12.14 9.84 -25.38
N ASP A 758 -13.03 10.58 -26.01
CA ASP A 758 -13.60 11.84 -25.52
C ASP A 758 -14.62 11.62 -24.40
N ARG A 759 -15.25 10.42 -24.37
CA ARG A 759 -16.27 10.09 -23.38
C ARG A 759 -15.83 9.10 -22.32
N VAL A 760 -14.83 8.27 -22.63
CA VAL A 760 -14.24 7.32 -21.69
C VAL A 760 -12.72 7.43 -21.71
N PHE A 761 -12.14 8.05 -20.67
CA PHE A 761 -10.72 8.44 -20.65
C PHE A 761 -10.06 8.32 -19.28
N ASN A 762 -8.73 8.16 -19.30
CA ASN A 762 -7.90 8.15 -18.10
C ASN A 762 -7.66 9.56 -17.57
N THR A 763 -7.59 9.71 -16.26
CA THR A 763 -7.10 10.90 -15.57
C THR A 763 -5.65 10.72 -15.11
N PRO A 764 -4.93 11.80 -14.73
CA PRO A 764 -3.75 11.68 -13.88
C PRO A 764 -4.10 10.97 -12.55
N LEU A 765 -3.08 10.44 -11.88
CA LEU A 765 -3.20 9.70 -10.62
C LEU A 765 -3.35 10.69 -9.45
N THR A 766 -4.59 11.13 -9.20
CA THR A 766 -4.93 12.13 -8.18
C THR A 766 -6.43 12.13 -7.88
N GLU A 767 -6.85 11.46 -6.81
CA GLU A 767 -8.27 11.26 -6.49
C GLU A 767 -8.99 12.57 -6.19
N GLN A 768 -8.33 13.50 -5.49
CA GLN A 768 -8.86 14.85 -5.29
C GLN A 768 -9.08 15.59 -6.62
N GLY A 769 -8.16 15.42 -7.58
CA GLY A 769 -8.27 16.02 -8.90
C GLY A 769 -9.38 15.38 -9.73
N ILE A 770 -9.55 14.06 -9.63
CA ILE A 770 -10.65 13.32 -10.28
C ILE A 770 -12.00 13.85 -9.81
N ILE A 771 -12.22 13.95 -8.50
CA ILE A 771 -13.51 14.42 -7.97
C ILE A 771 -13.71 15.92 -8.17
N GLY A 772 -12.68 16.75 -8.00
CA GLY A 772 -12.78 18.18 -8.31
C GLY A 772 -13.11 18.45 -9.77
N PHE A 773 -12.52 17.68 -10.69
CA PHE A 773 -12.85 17.71 -12.11
C PHE A 773 -14.30 17.24 -12.37
N ALA A 774 -14.72 16.17 -11.69
CA ALA A 774 -16.08 15.65 -11.80
C ALA A 774 -17.15 16.64 -11.34
N ILE A 775 -16.88 17.36 -10.24
CA ILE A 775 -17.72 18.46 -9.74
C ILE A 775 -17.86 19.55 -10.79
N GLY A 776 -16.74 19.99 -11.41
CA GLY A 776 -16.77 20.99 -12.47
C GLY A 776 -17.57 20.55 -13.70
N LEU A 777 -17.45 19.29 -14.12
CA LEU A 777 -18.26 18.73 -15.20
C LEU A 777 -19.76 18.71 -14.86
N ALA A 778 -20.10 18.26 -13.66
CA ALA A 778 -21.48 18.18 -13.20
C ALA A 778 -22.12 19.56 -13.07
N ASP A 779 -21.37 20.58 -12.62
CA ASP A 779 -21.82 21.97 -12.55
C ASP A 779 -22.13 22.56 -13.95
N MET A 780 -21.36 22.14 -14.97
CA MET A 780 -21.65 22.45 -16.38
C MET A 780 -22.81 21.63 -16.96
N GLY A 781 -23.46 20.78 -16.17
CA GLY A 781 -24.63 20.00 -16.56
C GLY A 781 -24.33 18.65 -17.24
N HIS A 782 -23.06 18.24 -17.28
CA HIS A 782 -22.67 16.90 -17.76
C HIS A 782 -22.96 15.82 -16.74
N THR A 783 -23.27 14.62 -17.22
CA THR A 783 -23.31 13.43 -16.36
C THR A 783 -21.90 12.90 -16.12
N ALA A 784 -21.41 13.04 -14.90
CA ALA A 784 -20.04 12.70 -14.53
C ALA A 784 -20.01 11.39 -13.74
N ILE A 785 -19.56 10.30 -14.37
CA ILE A 785 -19.34 9.01 -13.72
C ILE A 785 -17.84 8.85 -13.45
N ALA A 786 -17.42 9.25 -12.25
CA ALA A 786 -16.04 9.16 -11.81
C ALA A 786 -15.74 7.80 -11.17
N GLU A 787 -14.61 7.17 -11.50
CA GLU A 787 -14.10 5.98 -10.80
C GLU A 787 -12.94 6.36 -9.88
N ILE A 788 -13.09 6.05 -8.59
CA ILE A 788 -11.96 5.95 -7.66
C ILE A 788 -11.56 4.47 -7.60
N GLN A 789 -10.29 4.18 -7.81
CA GLN A 789 -9.84 2.82 -8.13
C GLN A 789 -10.12 1.80 -6.99
N PHE A 790 -10.08 2.25 -5.74
CA PHE A 790 -10.49 1.52 -4.55
C PHE A 790 -11.16 2.47 -3.56
N GLY A 791 -12.18 2.02 -2.84
CA GLY A 791 -12.82 2.82 -1.77
C GLY A 791 -11.81 3.28 -0.72
N ASP A 792 -10.77 2.49 -0.50
CA ASP A 792 -9.61 2.79 0.33
C ASP A 792 -8.87 4.09 -0.08
N TYR A 793 -8.92 4.46 -1.37
CA TYR A 793 -8.27 5.64 -1.94
C TYR A 793 -9.23 6.83 -2.12
N ILE A 794 -10.44 6.77 -1.54
CA ILE A 794 -11.39 7.88 -1.65
C ILE A 794 -11.03 9.06 -0.72
N PHE A 795 -10.18 8.84 0.28
CA PHE A 795 -9.88 9.82 1.32
C PHE A 795 -9.16 11.10 0.85
N PRO A 796 -8.22 11.07 -0.12
CA PRO A 796 -7.70 12.30 -0.72
C PRO A 796 -8.82 13.18 -1.33
N ALA A 797 -9.88 12.55 -1.85
CA ALA A 797 -11.06 13.25 -2.39
C ALA A 797 -12.12 13.60 -1.34
N PHE A 798 -11.89 13.31 -0.05
CA PHE A 798 -12.90 13.49 0.99
C PHE A 798 -13.35 14.94 1.13
N ASP A 799 -12.42 15.90 1.04
CA ASP A 799 -12.76 17.33 1.07
C ASP A 799 -13.67 17.73 -0.11
N GLN A 800 -13.33 17.28 -1.32
CA GLN A 800 -14.15 17.52 -2.51
C GLN A 800 -15.55 16.89 -2.40
N LEU A 801 -15.66 15.70 -1.81
CA LEU A 801 -16.96 15.07 -1.58
C LEU A 801 -17.77 15.78 -0.50
N VAL A 802 -17.16 16.06 0.65
CA VAL A 802 -17.84 16.53 1.85
C VAL A 802 -18.09 18.02 1.85
N ASN A 803 -17.10 18.83 1.51
CA ASN A 803 -17.20 20.29 1.58
C ASN A 803 -17.69 20.90 0.28
N GLU A 804 -17.34 20.31 -0.86
CA GLU A 804 -17.75 20.84 -2.17
C GLU A 804 -19.02 20.15 -2.68
N ALA A 805 -18.96 18.87 -3.07
CA ALA A 805 -20.08 18.19 -3.73
C ALA A 805 -21.35 18.16 -2.88
N ALA A 806 -21.26 17.69 -1.63
CA ALA A 806 -22.40 17.58 -0.73
C ALA A 806 -23.13 18.91 -0.49
N LYS A 807 -22.36 20.02 -0.44
CA LYS A 807 -22.86 21.33 -0.07
C LYS A 807 -23.13 22.22 -1.28
N TYR A 808 -22.82 21.78 -2.51
CA TYR A 808 -22.83 22.61 -3.71
C TYR A 808 -24.20 23.24 -4.00
N ASN A 809 -25.26 22.44 -3.91
CA ASN A 809 -26.63 22.89 -4.10
C ASN A 809 -27.09 23.81 -2.95
N TYR A 810 -26.78 23.42 -1.71
CA TYR A 810 -27.19 24.16 -0.52
C TYR A 810 -26.53 25.55 -0.43
N ARG A 811 -25.21 25.62 -0.66
CA ARG A 811 -24.44 26.86 -0.56
C ARG A 811 -24.78 27.87 -1.65
N SER A 812 -25.31 27.41 -2.78
CA SER A 812 -25.74 28.26 -3.89
C SER A 812 -27.22 28.67 -3.80
N GLY A 813 -27.98 28.12 -2.85
CA GLY A 813 -29.43 28.30 -2.77
C GLY A 813 -30.17 27.76 -4.00
N GLY A 814 -29.65 26.70 -4.64
CA GLY A 814 -30.25 26.12 -5.84
C GLY A 814 -29.79 26.71 -7.16
N GLN A 815 -28.90 27.70 -7.17
CA GLN A 815 -28.42 28.32 -8.41
C GLN A 815 -27.43 27.43 -9.18
N PHE A 816 -26.65 26.63 -8.45
CA PHE A 816 -25.69 25.68 -8.99
C PHE A 816 -25.86 24.34 -8.30
N ASN A 817 -25.71 23.23 -9.02
CA ASN A 817 -25.78 21.90 -8.45
C ASN A 817 -24.85 20.92 -9.18
N VAL A 818 -24.44 19.88 -8.47
CA VAL A 818 -23.66 18.77 -9.02
C VAL A 818 -24.42 17.46 -8.89
N GLY A 819 -25.73 17.51 -9.09
CA GLY A 819 -26.61 16.35 -8.93
C GLY A 819 -26.21 15.18 -9.83
N LYS A 820 -25.75 15.50 -11.05
CA LYS A 820 -25.32 14.51 -12.05
C LYS A 820 -23.93 13.90 -11.80
N LEU A 821 -23.41 13.99 -10.58
CA LEU A 821 -22.16 13.36 -10.17
C LEU A 821 -22.44 11.99 -9.56
N THR A 822 -21.86 10.93 -10.13
CA THR A 822 -21.77 9.62 -9.50
C THR A 822 -20.32 9.21 -9.36
N VAL A 823 -19.89 8.95 -8.13
CA VAL A 823 -18.55 8.45 -7.80
C VAL A 823 -18.65 6.98 -7.47
N ARG A 824 -18.02 6.14 -8.27
CA ARG A 824 -18.00 4.69 -8.08
C ARG A 824 -16.65 4.23 -7.55
N ALA A 825 -16.67 3.34 -6.55
CA ALA A 825 -15.45 2.86 -5.91
C ALA A 825 -15.57 1.41 -5.43
N PRO A 826 -14.64 0.51 -5.78
CA PRO A 826 -14.59 -0.86 -5.25
C PRO A 826 -14.27 -0.90 -3.74
N CYS A 827 -15.14 -1.46 -2.91
CA CYS A 827 -14.99 -1.49 -1.43
C CYS A 827 -15.01 -2.93 -0.87
N MET A 828 -14.90 -3.07 0.46
CA MET A 828 -15.01 -4.31 1.25
C MET A 828 -13.90 -5.35 1.00
N GLY A 829 -13.73 -6.28 1.95
CA GLY A 829 -12.69 -7.30 1.98
C GLY A 829 -12.74 -8.25 0.79
N VAL A 830 -11.57 -8.76 0.41
CA VAL A 830 -11.39 -9.61 -0.79
C VAL A 830 -10.60 -10.89 -0.52
N GLY A 831 -10.36 -11.22 0.76
CA GLY A 831 -9.61 -12.39 1.23
C GLY A 831 -8.14 -12.11 1.55
N HIS A 832 -7.56 -11.08 0.93
CA HIS A 832 -6.12 -10.76 1.05
C HIS A 832 -5.82 -9.28 0.75
N GLY A 833 -6.80 -8.39 0.90
CA GLY A 833 -6.64 -6.97 0.52
C GLY A 833 -5.87 -6.13 1.55
N ALA A 834 -5.70 -6.66 2.77
CA ALA A 834 -5.07 -5.97 3.90
C ALA A 834 -5.70 -4.59 4.14
N LEU A 835 -4.89 -3.60 4.50
CA LEU A 835 -5.35 -2.29 4.97
C LEU A 835 -5.97 -1.43 3.85
N TYR A 836 -5.50 -1.57 2.61
CA TYR A 836 -5.71 -0.58 1.54
C TYR A 836 -6.41 -1.15 0.30
N HIS A 837 -6.92 -2.38 0.38
CA HIS A 837 -7.78 -2.95 -0.66
C HIS A 837 -8.97 -3.70 -0.05
N SER A 838 -9.43 -3.30 1.13
CA SER A 838 -10.47 -4.02 1.89
C SER A 838 -11.42 -3.11 2.67
N GLN A 839 -11.19 -1.79 2.70
CA GLN A 839 -11.99 -0.92 3.56
C GLN A 839 -13.45 -0.84 3.13
N SER A 840 -14.30 -0.80 4.14
CA SER A 840 -15.72 -0.44 4.05
C SER A 840 -15.84 1.01 4.51
N VAL A 841 -15.92 1.94 3.56
CA VAL A 841 -15.74 3.39 3.79
C VAL A 841 -17.05 4.13 3.99
N GLU A 842 -18.19 3.46 3.91
CA GLU A 842 -19.53 4.06 4.02
C GLU A 842 -19.74 4.81 5.35
N GLN A 843 -19.10 4.37 6.43
CA GLN A 843 -19.23 4.97 7.75
C GLN A 843 -18.78 6.44 7.79
N PHE A 844 -17.77 6.81 6.99
CA PHE A 844 -17.24 8.18 6.97
C PHE A 844 -18.20 9.17 6.30
N PHE A 845 -19.09 8.68 5.45
CA PHE A 845 -20.06 9.51 4.75
C PHE A 845 -21.41 9.61 5.47
N MET A 846 -21.67 8.77 6.48
CA MET A 846 -22.95 8.73 7.21
C MET A 846 -23.33 10.10 7.83
N GLY A 847 -22.31 10.88 8.24
CA GLY A 847 -22.48 12.22 8.80
C GLY A 847 -22.44 13.37 7.79
N VAL A 848 -22.64 13.12 6.49
CA VAL A 848 -22.46 14.12 5.42
C VAL A 848 -23.77 14.43 4.70
N PRO A 849 -24.57 15.41 5.17
CA PRO A 849 -25.79 15.84 4.50
C PRO A 849 -25.52 16.35 3.09
N GLY A 850 -26.34 15.93 2.13
CA GLY A 850 -26.26 16.33 0.72
C GLY A 850 -25.58 15.31 -0.20
N LEU A 851 -24.92 14.29 0.35
CA LEU A 851 -24.50 13.09 -0.40
C LEU A 851 -25.55 11.99 -0.29
N LYS A 852 -25.59 11.12 -1.30
CA LYS A 852 -26.18 9.77 -1.18
C LYS A 852 -25.10 8.70 -1.22
N VAL A 853 -25.29 7.63 -0.46
CA VAL A 853 -24.33 6.51 -0.38
C VAL A 853 -25.05 5.19 -0.60
N VAL A 854 -24.61 4.42 -1.58
CA VAL A 854 -25.32 3.21 -2.07
C VAL A 854 -24.36 2.03 -2.13
N VAL A 855 -24.81 0.86 -1.65
CA VAL A 855 -24.06 -0.40 -1.63
C VAL A 855 -24.95 -1.55 -2.11
N PRO A 856 -24.83 -2.01 -3.37
CA PRO A 856 -25.59 -3.16 -3.88
C PRO A 856 -25.04 -4.50 -3.36
N ARG A 857 -25.90 -5.53 -3.29
CA ARG A 857 -25.48 -6.90 -2.93
C ARG A 857 -25.37 -7.88 -4.10
N SER A 858 -25.92 -7.58 -5.29
CA SER A 858 -26.03 -8.53 -6.40
C SER A 858 -26.01 -7.86 -7.78
N PRO A 859 -25.81 -8.59 -8.90
CA PRO A 859 -25.75 -8.00 -10.24
C PRO A 859 -26.99 -7.18 -10.68
N ILE A 860 -28.22 -7.66 -10.43
CA ILE A 860 -29.49 -6.97 -10.73
C ILE A 860 -29.58 -5.67 -9.93
N GLN A 861 -29.17 -5.71 -8.67
CA GLN A 861 -29.09 -4.53 -7.83
C GLN A 861 -28.03 -3.56 -8.32
N ALA A 862 -26.84 -4.06 -8.65
CA ALA A 862 -25.74 -3.26 -9.14
C ALA A 862 -26.15 -2.45 -10.38
N LYS A 863 -26.82 -3.09 -11.36
CA LYS A 863 -27.35 -2.38 -12.53
C LYS A 863 -28.42 -1.37 -12.16
N GLY A 864 -29.48 -1.81 -11.48
CA GLY A 864 -30.63 -0.94 -11.20
C GLY A 864 -30.31 0.24 -10.28
N LEU A 865 -29.49 0.02 -9.24
CA LEU A 865 -29.09 1.06 -8.31
C LEU A 865 -28.03 1.99 -8.91
N LEU A 866 -27.11 1.50 -9.75
CA LEU A 866 -26.17 2.40 -10.45
C LEU A 866 -26.91 3.28 -11.46
N ARG A 867 -27.87 2.73 -12.21
CA ARG A 867 -28.73 3.52 -13.10
C ARG A 867 -29.51 4.57 -12.34
N ALA A 868 -30.06 4.22 -11.16
CA ALA A 868 -30.74 5.18 -10.30
C ALA A 868 -29.79 6.25 -9.72
N SER A 869 -28.57 5.87 -9.36
CA SER A 869 -27.55 6.79 -8.83
C SER A 869 -27.16 7.84 -9.86
N VAL A 870 -26.97 7.43 -11.11
CA VAL A 870 -26.64 8.35 -12.20
C VAL A 870 -27.82 9.26 -12.59
N ALA A 871 -29.05 8.78 -12.38
CA ALA A 871 -30.27 9.55 -12.67
C ALA A 871 -30.72 10.45 -11.50
N ASP A 872 -30.09 10.36 -10.33
CA ASP A 872 -30.46 11.15 -9.16
C ASP A 872 -29.94 12.59 -9.28
N ASP A 873 -30.72 13.56 -8.81
CA ASP A 873 -30.32 14.97 -8.83
C ASP A 873 -29.43 15.35 -7.62
N ASN A 874 -28.74 14.38 -7.01
CA ASN A 874 -27.80 14.60 -5.91
C ASN A 874 -26.50 13.84 -6.16
N PRO A 875 -25.34 14.36 -5.73
CA PRO A 875 -24.08 13.62 -5.81
C PRO A 875 -24.16 12.28 -5.06
N VAL A 876 -23.89 11.19 -5.77
CA VAL A 876 -23.96 9.81 -5.23
C VAL A 876 -22.60 9.15 -5.16
N VAL A 877 -22.28 8.56 -4.01
CA VAL A 877 -21.17 7.62 -3.83
C VAL A 877 -21.71 6.19 -3.93
N PHE A 878 -21.28 5.47 -4.96
CA PHE A 878 -21.69 4.10 -5.27
C PHE A 878 -20.54 3.13 -4.97
N LEU A 879 -20.67 2.37 -3.88
CA LEU A 879 -19.61 1.50 -3.39
C LEU A 879 -19.84 0.06 -3.87
N GLU A 880 -18.89 -0.48 -4.62
CA GLU A 880 -19.02 -1.77 -5.31
C GLU A 880 -18.30 -2.87 -4.49
N PRO A 881 -19.00 -3.84 -3.85
CA PRO A 881 -18.34 -4.86 -3.05
C PRO A 881 -17.46 -5.78 -3.92
N LYS A 882 -16.14 -5.57 -3.86
CA LYS A 882 -15.22 -6.06 -4.90
C LYS A 882 -15.09 -7.57 -4.95
N ILE A 883 -15.32 -8.26 -3.83
CA ILE A 883 -15.36 -9.72 -3.76
C ILE A 883 -16.49 -10.30 -4.64
N LEU A 884 -17.56 -9.54 -4.87
CA LEU A 884 -18.73 -9.99 -5.63
C LEU A 884 -18.57 -9.85 -7.15
N TYR A 885 -17.58 -9.10 -7.64
CA TYR A 885 -17.40 -8.80 -9.07
C TYR A 885 -17.47 -10.04 -9.97
N ARG A 886 -16.82 -11.12 -9.52
CA ARG A 886 -16.72 -12.40 -10.24
C ARG A 886 -17.39 -13.57 -9.51
N ALA A 887 -17.66 -13.41 -8.22
CA ALA A 887 -18.27 -14.46 -7.40
C ALA A 887 -19.79 -14.52 -7.56
N SER A 888 -20.46 -13.38 -7.81
CA SER A 888 -21.91 -13.33 -7.96
C SER A 888 -22.32 -13.28 -9.44
N VAL A 889 -23.29 -14.13 -9.79
CA VAL A 889 -23.87 -14.25 -11.13
C VAL A 889 -25.37 -14.50 -10.98
N GLU A 890 -26.19 -13.73 -11.69
CA GLU A 890 -27.64 -13.93 -11.70
C GLU A 890 -28.27 -13.50 -13.03
N GLN A 891 -29.57 -13.74 -13.17
CA GLN A 891 -30.35 -13.27 -14.31
C GLN A 891 -30.63 -11.77 -14.17
N VAL A 892 -30.09 -10.98 -15.08
CA VAL A 892 -30.27 -9.54 -15.12
C VAL A 892 -31.05 -9.17 -16.39
N PRO A 893 -32.12 -8.37 -16.30
CA PRO A 893 -32.80 -7.84 -17.49
C PRO A 893 -31.83 -7.13 -18.42
N MET A 894 -31.89 -7.42 -19.72
CA MET A 894 -31.04 -6.76 -20.72
C MET A 894 -31.42 -5.29 -20.93
N ASP A 895 -32.72 -5.00 -20.89
CA ASP A 895 -33.24 -3.65 -21.02
C ASP A 895 -32.81 -2.76 -19.86
N ASP A 896 -32.88 -1.46 -20.07
CA ASP A 896 -32.63 -0.47 -19.02
C ASP A 896 -33.71 -0.51 -17.94
N PHE A 897 -33.31 -0.38 -16.67
CA PHE A 897 -34.20 -0.30 -15.52
C PHE A 897 -33.48 0.36 -14.33
N THR A 898 -34.26 0.89 -13.40
CA THR A 898 -33.77 1.44 -12.14
C THR A 898 -34.35 0.70 -10.96
N LEU A 899 -33.64 0.76 -9.83
CA LEU A 899 -34.17 0.38 -8.51
C LEU A 899 -34.20 1.62 -7.63
N PRO A 900 -35.19 1.77 -6.75
CA PRO A 900 -35.32 2.96 -5.93
C PRO A 900 -34.14 3.08 -4.94
N LEU A 901 -33.56 4.28 -4.88
CA LEU A 901 -32.65 4.66 -3.80
C LEU A 901 -33.45 4.90 -2.51
N SER A 902 -32.78 4.81 -1.36
CA SER A 902 -33.39 5.03 -0.04
C SER A 902 -34.56 4.09 0.27
N GLN A 903 -34.56 2.89 -0.32
CA GLN A 903 -35.51 1.82 -0.01
C GLN A 903 -34.76 0.54 0.34
N ALA A 904 -35.01 0.00 1.53
CA ALA A 904 -34.48 -1.29 1.95
C ALA A 904 -35.26 -2.44 1.27
N GLU A 905 -34.67 -3.62 1.22
CA GLU A 905 -35.31 -4.84 0.72
C GLU A 905 -35.47 -5.84 1.86
N ILE A 906 -36.68 -6.31 2.10
CA ILE A 906 -36.89 -7.50 2.94
C ILE A 906 -36.57 -8.72 2.06
N VAL A 907 -35.35 -9.23 2.19
CA VAL A 907 -34.85 -10.39 1.43
C VAL A 907 -35.57 -11.66 1.86
N ARG A 908 -35.79 -11.78 3.17
CA ARG A 908 -36.52 -12.88 3.78
C ARG A 908 -37.47 -12.32 4.84
N PRO A 909 -38.79 -12.57 4.76
CA PRO A 909 -39.72 -12.13 5.78
C PRO A 909 -39.57 -12.98 7.05
N GLY A 910 -39.78 -12.37 8.21
CA GLY A 910 -39.74 -13.03 9.51
C GLY A 910 -40.53 -12.31 10.59
N ASN A 911 -40.59 -12.89 11.79
CA ASN A 911 -41.36 -12.36 12.92
C ASN A 911 -40.68 -12.50 14.29
N ASP A 912 -39.55 -13.21 14.41
CA ASP A 912 -38.91 -13.44 15.72
C ASP A 912 -37.71 -12.49 15.98
N LEU A 913 -37.00 -12.09 14.93
CA LEU A 913 -35.84 -11.19 15.00
C LEU A 913 -35.64 -10.48 13.66
N THR A 914 -35.22 -9.22 13.68
CA THR A 914 -34.82 -8.44 12.50
C THR A 914 -33.30 -8.44 12.37
N LEU A 915 -32.78 -8.93 11.25
CA LEU A 915 -31.35 -8.97 10.90
C LEU A 915 -31.11 -7.99 9.74
N ILE A 916 -30.30 -6.96 9.98
CA ILE A 916 -30.07 -5.86 9.04
C ILE A 916 -28.63 -5.90 8.55
N SER A 917 -28.42 -5.80 7.24
CA SER A 917 -27.10 -5.72 6.65
C SER A 917 -27.12 -5.03 5.27
N TRP A 918 -25.98 -4.94 4.59
CA TRP A 918 -25.83 -4.42 3.22
C TRP A 918 -24.57 -5.01 2.57
N GLY A 919 -24.50 -5.01 1.23
CA GLY A 919 -23.32 -5.47 0.49
C GLY A 919 -22.97 -6.95 0.71
N ALA A 920 -21.67 -7.26 0.73
CA ALA A 920 -21.18 -8.64 0.85
C ALA A 920 -21.53 -9.37 2.17
N PRO A 921 -21.60 -8.71 3.34
CA PRO A 921 -22.04 -9.35 4.59
C PRO A 921 -23.42 -10.04 4.56
N LEU A 922 -24.31 -9.73 3.61
CA LEU A 922 -25.59 -10.45 3.45
C LEU A 922 -25.39 -11.96 3.25
N TYR A 923 -24.34 -12.36 2.54
CA TYR A 923 -24.07 -13.77 2.29
C TYR A 923 -23.66 -14.52 3.58
N ALA A 924 -22.89 -13.87 4.45
CA ALA A 924 -22.56 -14.40 5.78
C ALA A 924 -23.79 -14.43 6.71
N CYS A 925 -24.73 -13.48 6.55
CA CYS A 925 -26.02 -13.51 7.26
C CYS A 925 -26.84 -14.74 6.88
N GLU A 926 -26.99 -15.03 5.58
CA GLU A 926 -27.71 -16.23 5.11
C GLU A 926 -27.05 -17.53 5.60
N GLU A 927 -25.70 -17.60 5.59
CA GLU A 927 -24.98 -18.74 6.15
C GLU A 927 -25.19 -18.87 7.67
N ALA A 928 -25.21 -17.75 8.40
CA ALA A 928 -25.52 -17.75 9.83
C ALA A 928 -26.94 -18.24 10.13
N LEU A 929 -27.93 -17.89 9.29
CA LEU A 929 -29.29 -18.40 9.40
C LEU A 929 -29.34 -19.92 9.14
N ALA A 930 -28.56 -20.41 8.16
CA ALA A 930 -28.44 -21.85 7.91
C ALA A 930 -27.77 -22.59 9.09
N LEU A 931 -26.72 -21.99 9.68
CA LEU A 931 -26.05 -22.50 10.88
C LEU A 931 -26.98 -22.51 12.10
N LEU A 932 -27.80 -21.47 12.31
CA LEU A 932 -28.79 -21.41 13.38
C LEU A 932 -29.81 -22.54 13.27
N ALA A 933 -30.31 -22.79 12.06
CA ALA A 933 -31.27 -23.87 11.81
C ALA A 933 -30.66 -25.27 11.95
N ASN A 934 -29.47 -25.47 11.37
CA ASN A 934 -28.82 -26.77 11.25
C ASN A 934 -27.34 -26.70 11.65
N PRO A 935 -27.02 -26.50 12.95
CA PRO A 935 -25.64 -26.39 13.40
C PRO A 935 -24.92 -27.75 13.28
N PRO A 936 -23.66 -27.78 12.82
CA PRO A 936 -22.83 -28.98 12.85
C PRO A 936 -22.73 -29.59 14.25
N ALA A 937 -22.59 -30.91 14.33
CA ALA A 937 -22.55 -31.63 15.61
C ALA A 937 -21.48 -31.11 16.59
N SER A 938 -20.35 -30.60 16.07
CA SER A 938 -19.26 -30.03 16.87
C SER A 938 -19.64 -28.75 17.63
N ILE A 939 -20.62 -27.99 17.13
CA ILE A 939 -21.04 -26.71 17.73
C ILE A 939 -22.52 -26.69 18.15
N ALA A 940 -23.28 -27.75 17.86
CA ALA A 940 -24.72 -27.83 18.13
C ALA A 940 -25.13 -27.58 19.58
N GLN A 941 -24.24 -27.82 20.55
CA GLN A 941 -24.45 -27.51 21.97
C GLN A 941 -24.61 -26.01 22.25
N HIS A 942 -24.06 -25.15 21.39
CA HIS A 942 -24.17 -23.68 21.50
C HIS A 942 -25.46 -23.14 20.87
N PHE A 943 -26.30 -24.01 20.28
CA PHE A 943 -27.53 -23.65 19.59
C PHE A 943 -28.72 -24.40 20.23
N PRO A 944 -29.38 -23.78 21.23
CA PRO A 944 -30.53 -24.37 21.89
C PRO A 944 -31.61 -24.80 20.89
N SER A 945 -32.17 -26.00 21.06
CA SER A 945 -33.19 -26.53 20.15
C SER A 945 -34.44 -25.64 20.06
N SER A 946 -34.73 -24.85 21.09
CA SER A 946 -35.86 -23.91 21.14
C SER A 946 -35.79 -22.79 20.11
N ILE A 947 -34.59 -22.39 19.67
CA ILE A 947 -34.39 -21.24 18.76
C ILE A 947 -34.01 -21.65 17.33
N ARG A 948 -33.77 -22.94 17.07
CA ARG A 948 -33.39 -23.42 15.72
C ARG A 948 -34.49 -23.21 14.67
N GLY A 949 -35.74 -23.10 15.12
CA GLY A 949 -36.89 -22.78 14.27
C GLY A 949 -37.18 -21.28 14.13
N ALA A 950 -36.34 -20.40 14.67
CA ALA A 950 -36.60 -18.96 14.67
C ALA A 950 -36.74 -18.40 13.25
N ASN A 951 -37.80 -17.64 13.03
CA ASN A 951 -38.13 -17.01 11.78
C ASN A 951 -37.58 -15.57 11.73
N VAL A 952 -36.32 -15.47 11.31
CA VAL A 952 -35.58 -14.21 11.21
C VAL A 952 -35.94 -13.46 9.93
N GLU A 953 -36.27 -12.18 10.07
CA GLU A 953 -36.45 -11.25 8.96
C GLU A 953 -35.10 -10.68 8.53
N LEU A 954 -34.68 -10.92 7.29
CA LEU A 954 -33.42 -10.40 6.74
C LEU A 954 -33.68 -9.19 5.87
N ILE A 955 -33.05 -8.06 6.20
CA ILE A 955 -33.14 -6.79 5.49
C ILE A 955 -31.79 -6.44 4.87
N ASP A 956 -31.80 -6.15 3.58
CA ASP A 956 -30.73 -5.46 2.87
C ASP A 956 -31.05 -3.96 2.79
N LEU A 957 -30.23 -3.10 3.39
CA LEU A 957 -30.48 -1.66 3.38
C LEU A 957 -30.37 -1.03 2.01
N ARG A 958 -29.50 -1.55 1.13
CA ARG A 958 -29.12 -0.98 -0.18
C ARG A 958 -28.51 0.43 -0.14
N THR A 959 -29.21 1.41 0.44
CA THR A 959 -28.77 2.80 0.60
C THR A 959 -28.42 3.08 2.05
N ILE A 960 -27.21 3.57 2.28
CA ILE A 960 -26.68 3.93 3.60
C ILE A 960 -27.10 5.35 3.97
N LEU A 961 -27.10 6.26 2.99
CA LEU A 961 -27.50 7.64 3.19
C LEU A 961 -28.34 8.14 2.00
N PRO A 962 -29.55 8.67 2.22
CA PRO A 962 -30.40 8.41 3.39
C PRO A 962 -30.92 6.97 3.38
N TRP A 963 -30.80 6.28 4.50
CA TRP A 963 -31.31 4.91 4.68
C TRP A 963 -32.81 4.88 4.97
N ASP A 964 -33.44 3.75 4.67
CA ASP A 964 -34.87 3.51 4.84
C ASP A 964 -35.24 3.22 6.30
N ARG A 965 -35.45 4.30 7.07
CA ARG A 965 -35.85 4.24 8.47
C ARG A 965 -37.19 3.54 8.66
N GLU A 966 -38.15 3.79 7.78
CA GLU A 966 -39.52 3.31 7.94
C GLU A 966 -39.58 1.78 7.88
N THR A 967 -38.95 1.18 6.87
CA THR A 967 -38.91 -0.28 6.73
C THR A 967 -38.24 -0.94 7.93
N VAL A 968 -37.11 -0.39 8.39
CA VAL A 968 -36.36 -0.92 9.54
C VAL A 968 -37.16 -0.80 10.84
N ILE A 969 -37.72 0.39 11.13
CA ILE A 969 -38.50 0.62 12.37
C ILE A 969 -39.72 -0.29 12.38
N LYS A 970 -40.43 -0.41 11.26
CA LYS A 970 -41.61 -1.29 11.15
C LYS A 970 -41.24 -2.76 11.36
N SER A 971 -40.10 -3.18 10.83
CA SER A 971 -39.60 -4.55 11.00
C SER A 971 -39.24 -4.84 12.46
N VAL A 972 -38.45 -3.96 13.10
CA VAL A 972 -38.06 -4.14 14.51
C VAL A 972 -39.25 -4.02 15.45
N ALA A 973 -40.20 -3.11 15.21
CA ALA A 973 -41.41 -3.00 16.01
C ALA A 973 -42.27 -4.28 15.94
N LYS A 974 -42.21 -5.00 14.81
CA LYS A 974 -42.87 -6.30 14.63
C LYS A 974 -42.13 -7.43 15.33
N THR A 975 -40.81 -7.50 15.22
CA THR A 975 -40.02 -8.64 15.74
C THR A 975 -39.56 -8.49 17.19
N GLY A 976 -39.54 -7.26 17.71
CA GLY A 976 -39.04 -6.92 19.04
C GLY A 976 -37.53 -7.11 19.27
N ARG A 977 -36.80 -7.71 18.33
CA ARG A 977 -35.35 -7.97 18.41
C ARG A 977 -34.63 -7.49 17.16
N CYS A 978 -33.40 -6.99 17.31
CA CYS A 978 -32.61 -6.43 16.22
C CYS A 978 -31.12 -6.81 16.31
N VAL A 979 -30.57 -7.31 15.20
CA VAL A 979 -29.14 -7.53 14.99
C VAL A 979 -28.70 -6.78 13.72
N ILE A 980 -27.63 -6.01 13.81
CA ILE A 980 -27.09 -5.22 12.69
C ILE A 980 -25.69 -5.73 12.34
N VAL A 981 -25.46 -6.04 11.06
CA VAL A 981 -24.22 -6.65 10.57
C VAL A 981 -23.59 -5.80 9.47
N HIS A 982 -22.32 -5.44 9.64
CA HIS A 982 -21.55 -4.70 8.63
C HIS A 982 -20.05 -4.99 8.72
N GLU A 983 -19.32 -4.92 7.62
CA GLU A 983 -17.89 -5.28 7.61
C GLU A 983 -16.98 -4.22 8.26
N ALA A 984 -17.37 -2.94 8.21
CA ALA A 984 -16.67 -1.84 8.83
C ALA A 984 -16.48 -2.03 10.35
N PRO A 985 -15.46 -1.38 10.98
CA PRO A 985 -15.31 -1.35 12.43
C PRO A 985 -16.60 -1.00 13.17
N VAL A 986 -16.80 -1.59 14.34
CA VAL A 986 -18.04 -1.38 15.14
C VAL A 986 -18.09 0.01 15.76
N THR A 987 -16.96 0.61 16.12
CA THR A 987 -16.94 1.97 16.69
C THR A 987 -17.24 3.00 15.61
N ALA A 988 -18.27 3.82 15.84
CA ALA A 988 -18.76 4.85 14.91
C ALA A 988 -19.20 4.32 13.52
N GLY A 989 -19.33 3.00 13.34
CA GLY A 989 -19.87 2.43 12.12
C GLY A 989 -21.35 2.76 11.90
N VAL A 990 -21.85 2.58 10.67
CA VAL A 990 -23.25 2.86 10.27
C VAL A 990 -24.26 2.18 11.21
N GLY A 991 -23.94 0.99 11.73
CA GLY A 991 -24.81 0.28 12.67
C GLY A 991 -25.06 1.02 13.98
N ALA A 992 -24.20 1.97 14.38
CA ALA A 992 -24.41 2.79 15.58
C ALA A 992 -25.58 3.77 15.40
N GLU A 993 -25.65 4.46 14.27
CA GLU A 993 -26.74 5.39 13.95
C GLU A 993 -28.07 4.65 13.80
N ILE A 994 -28.07 3.51 13.12
CA ILE A 994 -29.27 2.67 12.98
C ILE A 994 -29.74 2.19 14.36
N ALA A 995 -28.83 1.69 15.20
CA ALA A 995 -29.18 1.23 16.55
C ALA A 995 -29.77 2.36 17.40
N ALA A 996 -29.20 3.57 17.33
CA ALA A 996 -29.72 4.72 18.06
C ALA A 996 -31.14 5.10 17.62
N GLU A 997 -31.39 5.14 16.32
CA GLU A 997 -32.70 5.49 15.79
C GLU A 997 -33.75 4.39 16.05
N VAL A 998 -33.36 3.11 15.96
CA VAL A 998 -34.21 1.99 16.36
C VAL A 998 -34.52 2.04 17.86
N GLN A 999 -33.52 2.27 18.71
CA GLN A 999 -33.72 2.37 20.16
C GLN A 999 -34.71 3.48 20.51
N LYS A 1000 -34.59 4.64 19.85
CA LYS A 1000 -35.48 5.79 20.05
C LYS A 1000 -36.92 5.51 19.63
N ASN A 1001 -37.13 4.88 18.46
CA ASN A 1001 -38.48 4.71 17.89
C ASN A 1001 -39.16 3.41 18.30
N CYS A 1002 -38.39 2.39 18.67
CA CYS A 1002 -38.89 1.06 19.06
C CYS A 1002 -38.64 0.75 20.53
N PHE A 1003 -38.37 1.75 21.38
CA PHE A 1003 -38.00 1.56 22.80
C PHE A 1003 -38.92 0.58 23.53
N LEU A 1004 -40.24 0.72 23.34
CA LEU A 1004 -41.26 -0.11 24.01
C LEU A 1004 -41.47 -1.48 23.35
N ASN A 1005 -40.94 -1.69 22.14
CA ASN A 1005 -41.05 -2.94 21.41
C ASN A 1005 -39.84 -3.86 21.65
N LEU A 1006 -38.70 -3.30 22.10
CA LEU A 1006 -37.45 -4.05 22.21
C LEU A 1006 -37.47 -5.05 23.37
N GLU A 1007 -37.44 -6.34 23.01
CA GLU A 1007 -37.37 -7.47 23.95
C GLU A 1007 -35.94 -7.85 24.31
N ALA A 1008 -34.95 -7.41 23.52
CA ALA A 1008 -33.54 -7.62 23.76
C ALA A 1008 -32.72 -6.39 23.34
N PRO A 1009 -31.51 -6.18 23.90
CA PRO A 1009 -30.61 -5.14 23.44
C PRO A 1009 -30.27 -5.31 21.95
N ILE A 1010 -30.26 -4.19 21.22
CA ILE A 1010 -29.84 -4.17 19.81
C ILE A 1010 -28.38 -4.61 19.74
N THR A 1011 -28.11 -5.70 19.01
CA THR A 1011 -26.75 -6.25 18.88
C THR A 1011 -26.11 -5.80 17.58
N ARG A 1012 -24.85 -5.39 17.63
CA ARG A 1012 -24.07 -4.99 16.46
C ARG A 1012 -22.90 -5.93 16.27
N VAL A 1013 -22.74 -6.45 15.06
CA VAL A 1013 -21.65 -7.35 14.69
C VAL A 1013 -20.94 -6.76 13.49
N GLY A 1014 -19.68 -6.38 13.67
CA GLY A 1014 -18.88 -5.90 12.55
C GLY A 1014 -17.40 -6.21 12.66
N GLY A 1015 -16.61 -5.50 11.86
CA GLY A 1015 -15.15 -5.52 11.98
C GLY A 1015 -14.73 -5.16 13.40
N TRP A 1016 -13.61 -5.72 13.85
CA TRP A 1016 -13.02 -5.27 15.12
C TRP A 1016 -12.53 -3.83 14.97
N ASP A 1017 -12.34 -3.13 16.09
CA ASP A 1017 -11.79 -1.77 16.09
C ASP A 1017 -10.27 -1.77 15.89
N THR A 1018 -9.87 -2.31 14.73
CA THR A 1018 -8.50 -2.37 14.23
C THR A 1018 -8.52 -1.98 12.75
N PRO A 1019 -7.37 -1.60 12.17
CA PRO A 1019 -7.23 -1.61 10.72
C PRO A 1019 -7.57 -2.99 10.15
N PHE A 1020 -7.99 -3.01 8.87
CA PHE A 1020 -8.34 -4.26 8.20
C PHE A 1020 -7.07 -5.13 8.00
N PRO A 1021 -6.98 -6.34 8.56
CA PRO A 1021 -5.74 -7.12 8.56
C PRO A 1021 -5.53 -7.94 7.28
N HIS A 1022 -4.28 -8.31 6.99
CA HIS A 1022 -3.94 -9.22 5.88
C HIS A 1022 -4.24 -10.69 6.24
N VAL A 1023 -3.36 -11.35 7.00
CA VAL A 1023 -3.49 -12.77 7.38
C VAL A 1023 -4.68 -13.00 8.32
N GLY A 1024 -5.07 -11.97 9.07
CA GLY A 1024 -6.16 -12.03 10.05
C GLY A 1024 -7.56 -11.80 9.47
N GLU A 1025 -7.74 -11.64 8.15
CA GLU A 1025 -9.01 -11.21 7.56
C GLU A 1025 -10.20 -12.08 7.99
N LEU A 1026 -10.03 -13.41 8.00
CA LEU A 1026 -11.07 -14.37 8.42
C LEU A 1026 -11.49 -14.22 9.90
N PHE A 1027 -10.58 -13.75 10.76
CA PHE A 1027 -10.87 -13.50 12.17
C PHE A 1027 -11.46 -12.10 12.41
N TYR A 1028 -11.26 -11.20 11.45
CA TYR A 1028 -11.68 -9.80 11.53
C TYR A 1028 -13.13 -9.59 11.07
N LYS A 1029 -13.49 -10.15 9.92
CA LYS A 1029 -14.81 -9.93 9.32
C LYS A 1029 -15.92 -10.52 10.19
N PRO A 1030 -17.15 -9.98 10.11
CA PRO A 1030 -18.32 -10.57 10.76
C PRO A 1030 -18.75 -11.83 10.00
N GLU A 1031 -17.99 -12.91 10.12
CA GLU A 1031 -18.29 -14.19 9.48
C GLU A 1031 -19.49 -14.90 10.14
N ALA A 1032 -20.05 -15.89 9.44
CA ALA A 1032 -21.29 -16.57 9.80
C ALA A 1032 -21.36 -17.04 11.26
N VAL A 1033 -20.24 -17.53 11.83
CA VAL A 1033 -20.18 -17.98 13.23
C VAL A 1033 -20.39 -16.83 14.23
N ARG A 1034 -19.80 -15.66 13.99
CA ARG A 1034 -19.96 -14.49 14.88
C ARG A 1034 -21.38 -13.93 14.80
N ILE A 1035 -21.96 -13.92 13.60
CA ILE A 1035 -23.35 -13.52 13.39
C ILE A 1035 -24.28 -14.52 14.10
N ALA A 1036 -24.05 -15.82 13.93
CA ALA A 1036 -24.86 -16.86 14.56
C ALA A 1036 -24.81 -16.78 16.09
N ASP A 1037 -23.64 -16.53 16.69
CA ASP A 1037 -23.51 -16.30 18.14
C ASP A 1037 -24.33 -15.08 18.60
N ALA A 1038 -24.32 -13.98 17.84
CA ALA A 1038 -25.16 -12.81 18.12
C ALA A 1038 -26.66 -13.10 18.01
N LEU A 1039 -27.08 -13.88 17.00
CA LEU A 1039 -28.46 -14.32 16.83
C LEU A 1039 -28.91 -15.17 18.03
N VAL A 1040 -28.09 -16.14 18.45
CA VAL A 1040 -28.36 -16.98 19.62
C VAL A 1040 -28.55 -16.10 20.86
N LYS A 1041 -27.59 -15.22 21.16
CA LYS A 1041 -27.65 -14.33 22.34
C LYS A 1041 -28.91 -13.46 22.36
N CYS A 1042 -29.28 -12.90 21.21
CA CYS A 1042 -30.45 -12.04 21.09
C CYS A 1042 -31.77 -12.82 21.23
N LEU A 1043 -31.85 -14.01 20.66
CA LEU A 1043 -33.04 -14.88 20.75
C LEU A 1043 -33.22 -15.53 22.12
N THR A 1044 -32.17 -15.61 22.94
CA THR A 1044 -32.21 -16.21 24.29
C THR A 1044 -32.24 -15.18 25.44
N PHE A 1045 -32.26 -13.88 25.13
CA PHE A 1045 -32.42 -12.83 26.13
C PHE A 1045 -33.79 -12.91 26.78
#